data_AF-A0AAE1H7H4-F1
#
_entry.id   AF-A0AAE1H7H4-F1
#
_cell.length_a   1.000
_cell.length_b   1.000
_cell.length_c   1.000
_cell.angle_alpha   90.00
_cell.angle_beta   90.00
_cell.angle_gamma   90.00
#
_symmetry.space_group_name_H-M   'P 1'
#
loop_
_entity.id
_entity.type
_entity.pdbx_description
1 polymer ?
#
loop_
_entity_poly.entity_id
_entity_poly.type
_entity_poly.pdbx_seq_one_letter_code
_entity_poly.pdbx_strand_id
1 'polypeptide(L)'
;MGSHGHQPLREMDPRANRTQELRHPYQQAHIQVLDKEFTTSDHRPLLITANYPPITSISNYKYALNWDNFTKEVDRPYHPTEDPNYDVAHLTATIQAAILNNTRLIKKRHHKRFNTPAIKNLVEQKKLASHKYAATRSHSDKATINQLVKQLHAEVKKTKEQEKLKKIQNMDDPLKRWQILKHDKPKPPIVPTLIDDTGIRAELKSDKAELLATNLETKFTQFPSKQDNDLTRDIDNYIEDLHRMEPANIPNFTIAELKEEIQHLKSSSAPGHDGISNKHLQHLPDSSLTYLLNIYNTILKNSTYPATWKHAVVTMIHKSGKPKQHPNSYRPISLLPSLGKLLERLLIKHINKDNIPPHQFGFQAQHSTTHQLIRLVHDIGLTMEGHQKAILVSLDIEAAFDKVPHRELLYKLRKTNQPDWLLKLLQNYYDSRTFQVKLENNISSTKVIRAGTAQGAVISPILYSLYISDMPIEEDIQVYQYADDTAYLASGITSTRASTIMNKQLRRLSTWCSDWKTKINATKSTALLFSTNKLDQPITYNDEEIKPQKHIKYLGVTIDNRLDFHQHVRNILTSVNTKTASLIQYVKAQHIISTKTKSILYNTLIRPTITYGLPAWDNILDSTWRTLENIETKWCRMTLHLPRDTRLEELYDSLPFDTLMKTRNKLLLDFYRTKDNHPNHEKGRPGNEDSAERYPDKTKIIESINVIVYSTLDAIVLSAPGGGVIELAQEIKGSVGICNHFESFCLRVCEIFCEGIITKKFLLPSKLLESLVKQCEVLTSDLSERSQLTELLVLSRSEHVSREILNSFYCEFVLCFSEVLLRFIAQSVHEGPTTSKSPHEFDTEDRQIIHYIAGATLREFYKRAKRYPTSCVWKAVKDTIVYRFAASCDVESSSAADQSWTKTKDRGALIYVGDSCLEFFVLLAEIIENCEEPTGSISYMKVYEKVCNSMAATIYWDGMISDSLTEDVSLLFLRALVKSFCGTYGKGIRTRRINKIRERPEASVNLRHSLTRRAK
;
A
#
# COMPACT_ATOMS: atom_id res chain seq x y z
N MET A 1 56.11 46.52 -32.81
CA MET A 1 56.48 47.84 -32.26
C MET A 1 55.48 48.21 -31.19
N GLY A 2 55.97 48.49 -29.97
CA GLY A 2 55.30 49.08 -28.80
C GLY A 2 54.12 48.30 -28.17
N SER A 3 54.17 47.75 -26.94
CA SER A 3 54.31 48.39 -25.60
C SER A 3 53.17 49.37 -25.32
N HIS A 4 52.36 49.37 -24.26
CA HIS A 4 52.32 48.87 -22.87
C HIS A 4 50.81 48.83 -22.47
N GLY A 5 50.33 48.24 -21.38
CA GLY A 5 50.90 47.57 -20.23
C GLY A 5 49.80 47.42 -19.16
N HIS A 6 49.78 46.28 -18.46
CA HIS A 6 49.23 46.20 -17.11
C HIS A 6 50.06 45.19 -16.31
N GLN A 7 50.57 45.68 -15.18
CA GLN A 7 51.34 44.97 -14.16
C GLN A 7 50.41 44.60 -12.98
N PRO A 8 50.84 43.80 -11.98
CA PRO A 8 50.30 42.46 -11.77
C PRO A 8 49.67 42.25 -10.37
N LEU A 9 48.77 41.28 -10.25
CA LEU A 9 48.31 40.77 -8.96
C LEU A 9 49.04 39.47 -8.59
N ARG A 10 49.44 39.45 -7.32
CA ARG A 10 50.37 38.53 -6.67
C ARG A 10 49.91 37.06 -6.65
N GLU A 11 50.94 36.24 -6.69
CA GLU A 11 51.05 34.78 -6.56
C GLU A 11 50.04 34.10 -5.61
N MET A 12 49.32 33.10 -6.14
CA MET A 12 48.71 32.01 -5.38
C MET A 12 49.25 30.66 -5.88
N ASP A 13 49.66 29.86 -4.90
CA ASP A 13 50.10 28.45 -4.84
C ASP A 13 50.07 27.58 -6.15
N PRO A 14 51.23 27.04 -6.60
CA PRO A 14 51.34 26.22 -7.82
C PRO A 14 50.73 24.80 -7.78
N ARG A 15 50.03 24.41 -6.71
CA ARG A 15 49.58 23.00 -6.54
C ARG A 15 48.10 22.73 -6.83
N ALA A 16 47.30 23.72 -7.19
CA ALA A 16 45.87 23.55 -7.49
C ALA A 16 45.53 23.26 -8.96
N ASN A 17 46.48 23.39 -9.91
CA ASN A 17 46.24 23.20 -11.35
C ASN A 17 46.86 21.91 -11.91
N ARG A 18 46.42 20.74 -11.41
CA ARG A 18 46.56 19.48 -12.16
C ARG A 18 45.21 18.99 -12.66
N THR A 19 44.61 19.81 -13.51
CA THR A 19 43.64 19.35 -14.51
C THR A 19 43.79 20.23 -15.75
N GLN A 20 45.04 20.42 -16.19
CA GLN A 20 45.29 20.77 -17.58
C GLN A 20 44.72 19.66 -18.44
N GLU A 21 43.91 20.07 -19.42
CA GLU A 21 43.57 19.30 -20.59
C GLU A 21 44.78 18.48 -21.06
N LEU A 22 44.75 17.17 -20.85
CA LEU A 22 45.53 16.27 -21.67
C LEU A 22 44.82 16.17 -23.03
N ARG A 23 44.85 17.27 -23.80
CA ARG A 23 44.95 17.14 -25.25
C ARG A 23 46.33 16.55 -25.50
N HIS A 24 46.45 15.24 -25.33
CA HIS A 24 47.62 14.54 -25.85
C HIS A 24 47.63 14.82 -27.36
N PRO A 25 48.70 15.42 -27.91
CA PRO A 25 48.86 15.43 -29.36
C PRO A 25 48.84 13.96 -29.77
N TYR A 26 48.01 13.61 -30.75
CA TYR A 26 47.95 12.25 -31.31
C TYR A 26 49.34 11.86 -31.82
N GLN A 27 50.18 11.30 -30.95
CA GLN A 27 51.42 10.65 -31.35
C GLN A 27 51.01 9.29 -31.93
N GLN A 28 51.35 9.09 -33.20
CA GLN A 28 50.99 7.92 -33.99
C GLN A 28 51.28 6.63 -33.23
N ALA A 29 50.24 5.85 -32.96
CA ALA A 29 50.42 4.47 -32.50
C ALA A 29 51.05 3.69 -33.67
N HIS A 30 52.23 3.12 -33.46
CA HIS A 30 52.90 2.35 -34.50
C HIS A 30 52.31 0.94 -34.51
N ILE A 31 51.63 0.57 -35.59
CA ILE A 31 51.03 -0.75 -35.76
C ILE A 31 51.95 -1.58 -36.65
N GLN A 32 52.51 -2.66 -36.11
CA GLN A 32 53.27 -3.64 -36.86
C GLN A 32 52.47 -4.94 -36.94
N VAL A 33 52.25 -5.44 -38.15
CA VAL A 33 51.71 -6.78 -38.35
C VAL A 33 52.86 -7.77 -38.14
N LEU A 34 52.74 -8.64 -37.15
CA LEU A 34 53.75 -9.66 -36.87
C LEU A 34 53.51 -10.90 -37.75
N ASP A 35 54.58 -11.51 -38.23
CA ASP A 35 54.51 -12.71 -39.05
C ASP A 35 53.91 -13.89 -38.27
N LYS A 36 53.26 -14.80 -39.03
CA LYS A 36 52.47 -15.94 -38.51
C LYS A 36 53.28 -16.91 -37.64
N GLU A 37 54.60 -16.85 -37.65
CA GLU A 37 55.48 -17.77 -36.93
C GLU A 37 55.33 -17.68 -35.39
N PHE A 38 54.73 -16.60 -34.87
CA PHE A 38 54.60 -16.36 -33.43
C PHE A 38 53.26 -16.77 -32.80
N THR A 39 52.23 -17.15 -33.57
CA THR A 39 50.94 -17.56 -32.97
C THR A 39 50.23 -18.65 -33.76
N THR A 40 49.54 -19.55 -33.05
CA THR A 40 48.77 -20.63 -33.66
C THR A 40 47.30 -20.28 -33.93
N SER A 41 47.02 -18.98 -34.08
CA SER A 41 45.71 -18.40 -34.34
C SER A 41 45.60 -18.00 -35.82
N ASP A 42 44.41 -18.16 -36.36
CA ASP A 42 43.98 -17.72 -37.69
C ASP A 42 43.88 -16.19 -37.81
N HIS A 43 44.10 -15.46 -36.71
CA HIS A 43 44.23 -14.01 -36.68
C HIS A 43 45.71 -13.59 -36.79
N ARG A 44 46.00 -12.59 -37.65
CA ARG A 44 47.34 -11.99 -37.72
C ARG A 44 47.59 -11.13 -36.48
N PRO A 45 48.61 -11.43 -35.64
CA PRO A 45 48.91 -10.62 -34.47
C PRO A 45 49.36 -9.21 -34.87
N LEU A 46 48.78 -8.20 -34.24
CA LEU A 46 49.16 -6.79 -34.40
C LEU A 46 49.90 -6.35 -33.15
N LEU A 47 51.13 -5.90 -33.30
CA LEU A 47 51.87 -5.18 -32.27
C LEU A 47 51.56 -3.70 -32.39
N ILE A 48 50.82 -3.16 -31.43
CA ILE A 48 50.52 -1.73 -31.35
C ILE A 48 51.43 -1.14 -30.29
N THR A 49 52.40 -0.35 -30.72
CA THR A 49 53.33 0.34 -29.81
C THR A 49 52.79 1.74 -29.56
N ALA A 50 52.46 2.03 -28.31
CA ALA A 50 51.98 3.35 -27.90
C ALA A 50 52.70 3.79 -26.62
N ASN A 51 53.40 4.92 -26.70
CA ASN A 51 54.15 5.49 -25.58
C ASN A 51 53.20 6.21 -24.63
N TYR A 52 52.55 5.47 -23.75
CA TYR A 52 51.82 6.02 -22.61
C TYR A 52 52.57 5.74 -21.30
N PRO A 53 52.63 6.69 -20.35
CA PRO A 53 53.05 6.35 -19.00
C PRO A 53 52.12 5.25 -18.46
N PRO A 54 52.65 4.23 -17.75
CA PRO A 54 51.86 3.09 -17.31
C PRO A 54 50.70 3.59 -16.43
N ILE A 55 49.47 3.45 -16.94
CA ILE A 55 48.26 3.70 -16.15
C ILE A 55 48.24 2.66 -15.04
N THR A 56 48.68 3.04 -13.84
CA THR A 56 48.54 2.21 -12.66
C THR A 56 47.04 2.10 -12.38
N SER A 57 46.44 0.95 -12.72
CA SER A 57 45.02 0.75 -12.47
C SER A 57 44.78 0.85 -10.94
N ILE A 58 44.09 1.90 -10.51
CA ILE A 58 43.66 2.10 -9.10
C ILE A 58 42.62 1.05 -8.68
N SER A 59 42.25 0.12 -9.57
CA SER A 59 41.22 -0.91 -9.35
C SER A 59 41.45 -1.75 -8.09
N ASN A 60 42.70 -1.88 -7.61
CA ASN A 60 43.09 -2.63 -6.42
C ASN A 60 43.02 -1.85 -5.10
N TYR A 61 42.60 -0.58 -5.09
CA TYR A 61 42.53 0.24 -3.87
C TYR A 61 41.12 0.78 -3.64
N LYS A 62 40.74 0.94 -2.38
CA LYS A 62 39.51 1.63 -1.94
C LYS A 62 39.89 2.82 -1.07
N TYR A 63 39.14 3.90 -1.19
CA TYR A 63 39.26 5.04 -0.28
C TYR A 63 38.59 4.69 1.05
N ALA A 64 39.24 5.07 2.15
CA ALA A 64 38.69 4.98 3.49
C ALA A 64 39.05 6.25 4.27
N LEU A 65 38.03 6.86 4.87
CA LEU A 65 38.16 8.07 5.69
C LEU A 65 38.37 7.69 7.15
N ASN A 66 39.31 8.34 7.84
CA ASN A 66 39.41 8.30 9.29
C ASN A 66 38.40 9.29 9.89
N TRP A 67 37.32 8.78 10.47
CA TRP A 67 36.21 9.59 11.00
C TRP A 67 36.63 10.43 12.21
N ASP A 68 37.45 9.90 13.12
CA ASP A 68 37.86 10.63 14.32
C ASP A 68 38.72 11.85 13.97
N ASN A 69 39.66 11.67 13.03
CA ASN A 69 40.48 12.78 12.56
C ASN A 69 39.67 13.77 11.71
N PHE A 70 38.75 13.28 10.87
CA PHE A 70 37.84 14.13 10.12
C PHE A 70 37.06 15.05 11.07
N THR A 71 36.43 14.49 12.10
CA THR A 71 35.66 15.24 13.10
C THR A 71 36.53 16.25 13.83
N LYS A 72 37.74 15.88 14.25
CA LYS A 72 38.69 16.81 14.88
C LYS A 72 39.12 17.97 13.98
N GLU A 73 39.30 17.72 12.69
CA GLU A 73 39.76 18.75 11.74
C GLU A 73 38.66 19.76 11.40
N VAL A 74 37.40 19.33 11.36
CA VAL A 74 36.26 20.23 11.19
C VAL A 74 35.81 20.89 12.51
N ASP A 75 36.28 20.41 13.67
CA ASP A 75 35.99 21.00 14.97
C ASP A 75 36.90 22.20 15.25
N ARG A 76 36.44 23.38 14.83
CA ARG A 76 37.20 24.63 14.92
C ARG A 76 36.26 25.81 15.15
N PRO A 77 36.75 26.95 15.66
CA PRO A 77 35.94 28.15 15.75
C PRO A 77 35.51 28.61 14.35
N TYR A 78 34.24 28.97 14.21
CA TYR A 78 33.67 29.55 13.00
C TYR A 78 33.14 30.95 13.31
N HIS A 79 33.24 31.85 12.33
CA HIS A 79 32.75 33.22 12.43
C HIS A 79 31.69 33.43 11.35
N PRO A 80 30.38 33.36 11.69
CA PRO A 80 29.29 33.64 10.76
C PRO A 80 29.41 35.04 10.18
N THR A 81 29.10 35.16 8.90
CA THR A 81 28.98 36.44 8.19
C THR A 81 27.52 36.71 7.83
N GLU A 82 27.24 37.89 7.29
CA GLU A 82 25.90 38.20 6.76
C GLU A 82 25.68 37.67 5.33
N ASP A 83 26.70 37.10 4.67
CA ASP A 83 26.60 36.51 3.33
C ASP A 83 26.56 34.97 3.41
N PRO A 84 25.37 34.34 3.23
CA PRO A 84 25.25 32.90 3.20
C PRO A 84 26.11 32.21 2.13
N ASN A 85 26.39 32.86 0.98
CA ASN A 85 27.17 32.21 -0.07
C ASN A 85 28.63 32.03 0.35
N TYR A 86 29.21 33.06 0.98
CA TYR A 86 30.55 32.97 1.55
C TYR A 86 30.63 31.89 2.63
N ASP A 87 29.71 31.91 3.61
CA ASP A 87 29.75 30.98 4.72
C ASP A 87 29.57 29.53 4.27
N VAL A 88 28.69 29.29 3.29
CA VAL A 88 28.50 27.97 2.67
C VAL A 88 29.76 27.54 1.93
N ALA A 89 30.38 28.41 1.13
CA ALA A 89 31.62 28.08 0.43
C ALA A 89 32.74 27.74 1.42
N HIS A 90 32.87 28.51 2.51
CA HIS A 90 33.83 28.27 3.57
C HIS A 90 33.59 26.92 4.27
N LEU A 91 32.36 26.62 4.67
CA LEU A 91 32.02 25.33 5.30
C LEU A 91 32.27 24.15 4.35
N THR A 92 31.85 24.27 3.10
CA THR A 92 32.06 23.24 2.07
C THR A 92 33.56 22.98 1.86
N ALA A 93 34.37 24.03 1.70
CA ALA A 93 35.82 23.90 1.54
C ALA A 93 36.48 23.24 2.76
N THR A 94 36.03 23.60 3.97
CA THR A 94 36.50 22.99 5.23
C THR A 94 36.25 21.49 5.27
N ILE A 95 35.01 21.08 4.97
CA ILE A 95 34.63 19.67 4.96
C ILE A 95 35.39 18.92 3.86
N GLN A 96 35.53 19.50 2.67
CA GLN A 96 36.27 18.89 1.57
C GLN A 96 37.76 18.71 1.89
N ALA A 97 38.39 19.72 2.49
CA ALA A 97 39.79 19.63 2.94
C ALA A 97 39.95 18.50 3.98
N ALA A 98 39.07 18.45 4.98
CA ALA A 98 39.10 17.38 5.99
C ALA A 98 38.86 15.99 5.38
N ILE A 99 37.99 15.87 4.38
CA ILE A 99 37.80 14.61 3.63
C ILE A 99 39.10 14.24 2.92
N LEU A 100 39.73 15.16 2.18
CA LEU A 100 40.94 14.91 1.41
C LEU A 100 42.12 14.52 2.33
N ASN A 101 42.34 15.27 3.40
CA ASN A 101 43.46 15.08 4.33
C ASN A 101 43.36 13.75 5.10
N ASN A 102 42.13 13.29 5.37
CA ASN A 102 41.91 12.07 6.17
C ASN A 102 41.51 10.84 5.34
N THR A 103 41.44 10.97 4.01
CA THR A 103 41.15 9.84 3.13
C THR A 103 42.43 9.12 2.74
N ARG A 104 42.48 7.82 3.03
CA ARG A 104 43.62 6.95 2.67
C ARG A 104 43.21 5.90 1.63
N LEU A 105 44.13 5.63 0.69
CA LEU A 105 44.02 4.50 -0.23
C LEU A 105 44.39 3.21 0.50
N ILE A 106 43.38 2.41 0.83
CA ILE A 106 43.58 1.08 1.40
C ILE A 106 43.57 0.07 0.25
N LYS A 107 44.56 -0.81 0.17
CA LYS A 107 44.51 -1.95 -0.75
C LYS A 107 43.19 -2.69 -0.53
N LYS A 108 42.37 -2.81 -1.57
CA LYS A 108 41.29 -3.81 -1.58
C LYS A 108 41.98 -5.12 -1.25
N ARG A 109 41.50 -5.83 -0.23
CA ARG A 109 41.91 -7.21 0.00
C ARG A 109 41.78 -7.90 -1.36
N HIS A 110 42.90 -8.36 -1.93
CA HIS A 110 42.85 -9.13 -3.16
C HIS A 110 41.75 -10.17 -2.96
N HIS A 111 40.82 -10.29 -3.92
CA HIS A 111 40.12 -11.56 -4.04
C HIS A 111 41.21 -12.62 -4.00
N LYS A 112 41.12 -13.55 -3.04
CA LYS A 112 42.02 -14.70 -3.01
C LYS A 112 42.15 -15.12 -4.48
N ARG A 113 43.38 -15.12 -5.03
CA ARG A 113 43.59 -15.85 -6.29
C ARG A 113 42.89 -17.18 -6.06
N PHE A 114 42.03 -17.61 -6.97
CA PHE A 114 41.28 -18.87 -6.83
C PHE A 114 42.31 -20.00 -6.81
N ASN A 115 42.92 -20.22 -5.65
CA ASN A 115 44.18 -20.93 -5.47
C ASN A 115 43.85 -22.29 -4.84
N THR A 116 42.82 -22.93 -5.37
CA THR A 116 42.45 -24.28 -4.97
C THR A 116 43.51 -25.25 -5.48
N PRO A 117 43.79 -26.36 -4.78
CA PRO A 117 44.72 -27.38 -5.25
C PRO A 117 44.41 -27.85 -6.68
N ALA A 118 43.12 -27.97 -7.03
CA ALA A 118 42.66 -28.33 -8.36
C ALA A 118 43.08 -27.33 -9.45
N ILE A 119 42.89 -26.03 -9.21
CA ILE A 119 43.31 -24.98 -10.16
C ILE A 119 44.84 -24.94 -10.29
N LYS A 120 45.58 -25.10 -9.19
CA LYS A 120 47.05 -25.15 -9.22
C LYS A 120 47.55 -26.31 -10.08
N ASN A 121 47.00 -27.51 -9.86
CA ASN A 121 47.35 -28.71 -10.60
C ASN A 121 47.04 -28.55 -12.11
N LEU A 122 45.87 -28.03 -12.47
CA LEU A 122 45.53 -27.75 -13.89
C LEU A 122 46.45 -26.70 -14.53
N VAL A 123 46.88 -25.68 -13.79
CA VAL A 123 47.85 -24.69 -14.28
C VAL A 123 49.22 -25.34 -14.50
N GLU A 124 49.64 -26.22 -13.61
CA GLU A 124 50.91 -26.95 -13.70
C GLU A 124 50.91 -27.94 -14.86
N GLN A 125 49.87 -28.76 -15.00
CA GLN A 125 49.67 -29.66 -16.15
C GLN A 125 49.65 -28.88 -17.47
N LYS A 126 48.97 -27.72 -17.51
CA LYS A 126 48.97 -26.85 -18.69
C LYS A 126 50.38 -26.36 -19.02
N LYS A 127 51.17 -25.97 -18.02
CA LYS A 127 52.56 -25.53 -18.23
C LYS A 127 53.41 -26.67 -18.80
N LEU A 128 53.34 -27.86 -18.20
CA LEU A 128 54.06 -29.05 -18.68
C LEU A 128 53.66 -29.41 -20.13
N ALA A 129 52.36 -29.41 -20.44
CA ALA A 129 51.87 -29.62 -21.80
C ALA A 129 52.32 -28.52 -22.78
N SER A 130 52.42 -27.27 -22.32
CA SER A 130 52.93 -26.14 -23.12
C SER A 130 54.42 -26.29 -23.42
N HIS A 131 55.23 -26.75 -22.45
CA HIS A 131 56.64 -27.06 -22.67
C HIS A 131 56.82 -28.23 -23.64
N LYS A 132 56.02 -29.29 -23.51
CA LYS A 132 56.05 -30.44 -24.42
C LYS A 132 55.69 -30.03 -25.86
N TYR A 133 54.61 -29.26 -26.03
CA TYR A 133 54.23 -28.72 -27.35
C TYR A 133 55.30 -27.81 -27.96
N ALA A 134 55.98 -27.00 -27.14
CA ALA A 134 57.07 -26.15 -27.62
C ALA A 134 58.22 -26.97 -28.21
N ALA A 135 58.48 -28.17 -27.67
CA ALA A 135 59.51 -29.10 -28.14
C ALA A 135 59.05 -29.97 -29.34
N THR A 136 57.79 -30.44 -29.36
CA THR A 136 57.31 -31.41 -30.36
C THR A 136 56.57 -30.78 -31.54
N ARG A 137 55.96 -29.60 -31.34
CA ARG A 137 55.04 -28.91 -32.27
C ARG A 137 53.88 -29.78 -32.80
N SER A 138 53.59 -30.90 -32.16
CA SER A 138 52.53 -31.84 -32.59
C SER A 138 51.12 -31.31 -32.38
N HIS A 139 50.21 -31.65 -33.30
CA HIS A 139 48.78 -31.37 -33.17
C HIS A 139 48.14 -32.04 -31.94
N SER A 140 48.60 -33.21 -31.53
CA SER A 140 48.07 -33.93 -30.36
C SER A 140 48.40 -33.22 -29.03
N ASP A 141 49.60 -32.66 -28.91
CA ASP A 141 50.01 -31.90 -27.71
C ASP A 141 49.26 -30.55 -27.65
N LYS A 142 49.00 -29.90 -28.80
CA LYS A 142 48.15 -28.69 -28.87
C LYS A 142 46.69 -28.98 -28.45
N ALA A 143 46.13 -30.11 -28.88
CA ALA A 143 44.79 -30.53 -28.46
C ALA A 143 44.71 -30.75 -26.95
N THR A 144 45.77 -31.32 -26.35
CA THR A 144 45.90 -31.51 -24.91
C THR A 144 45.90 -30.17 -24.14
N ILE A 145 46.64 -29.16 -24.64
CA ILE A 145 46.62 -27.81 -24.05
C ILE A 145 45.21 -27.21 -24.11
N ASN A 146 44.52 -27.30 -25.25
CA ASN A 146 43.17 -26.76 -25.40
C ASN A 146 42.17 -27.43 -24.44
N GLN A 147 42.29 -28.74 -24.25
CA GLN A 147 41.50 -29.50 -23.27
C GLN A 147 41.78 -29.04 -21.84
N LEU A 148 43.06 -28.87 -21.46
CA LEU A 148 43.46 -28.39 -20.14
C LEU A 148 43.00 -26.94 -19.90
N VAL A 149 43.04 -26.08 -20.92
CA VAL A 149 42.50 -24.70 -20.84
C VAL A 149 40.97 -24.74 -20.63
N LYS A 150 40.25 -25.60 -21.34
CA LYS A 150 38.80 -25.78 -21.16
C LYS A 150 38.47 -26.27 -19.74
N GLN A 151 39.21 -27.25 -19.23
CA GLN A 151 39.06 -27.75 -17.86
C GLN A 151 39.40 -26.68 -16.82
N LEU A 152 40.49 -25.93 -17.01
CA LEU A 152 40.87 -24.82 -16.15
C LEU A 152 39.79 -23.73 -16.10
N HIS A 153 39.25 -23.34 -17.25
CA HIS A 153 38.15 -22.37 -17.30
C HIS A 153 36.89 -22.89 -16.59
N ALA A 154 36.55 -24.18 -16.77
CA ALA A 154 35.42 -24.79 -16.07
C ALA A 154 35.63 -24.80 -14.55
N GLU A 155 36.81 -25.15 -14.07
CA GLU A 155 37.11 -25.23 -12.63
C GLU A 155 37.20 -23.83 -11.99
N VAL A 156 37.76 -22.84 -12.69
CA VAL A 156 37.74 -21.43 -12.25
C VAL A 156 36.31 -20.91 -12.17
N LYS A 157 35.46 -21.22 -13.16
CA LYS A 157 34.04 -20.84 -13.16
C LYS A 157 33.31 -21.46 -11.97
N LYS A 158 33.47 -22.78 -11.78
CA LYS A 158 32.90 -23.52 -10.64
C LYS A 158 33.34 -22.92 -9.29
N THR A 159 34.63 -22.63 -9.13
CA THR A 159 35.15 -22.04 -7.89
C THR A 159 34.59 -20.64 -7.62
N LYS A 160 34.47 -19.79 -8.66
CA LYS A 160 33.83 -18.47 -8.58
C LYS A 160 32.37 -18.58 -8.12
N GLU A 161 31.62 -19.51 -8.70
CA GLU A 161 30.23 -19.78 -8.33
C GLU A 161 30.12 -20.24 -6.88
N GLN A 162 30.98 -21.15 -6.42
CA GLN A 162 31.00 -21.63 -5.03
C GLN A 162 31.31 -20.52 -4.02
N GLU A 163 32.32 -19.67 -4.28
CA GLU A 163 32.61 -18.53 -3.41
C GLU A 163 31.45 -17.53 -3.36
N LYS A 164 30.79 -17.30 -4.50
CA LYS A 164 29.61 -16.44 -4.56
C LYS A 164 28.48 -16.99 -3.70
N LEU A 165 28.20 -18.30 -3.81
CA LEU A 165 27.20 -18.98 -2.99
C LEU A 165 27.53 -18.86 -1.49
N LYS A 166 28.79 -19.04 -1.11
CA LYS A 166 29.25 -18.83 0.27
C LYS A 166 29.04 -17.38 0.75
N LYS A 167 29.29 -16.39 -0.10
CA LYS A 167 29.00 -14.97 0.21
C LYS A 167 27.50 -14.73 0.43
N ILE A 168 26.63 -15.33 -0.39
CA ILE A 168 25.18 -15.21 -0.24
C ILE A 168 24.73 -15.86 1.07
N GLN A 169 25.26 -17.04 1.39
CA GLN A 169 24.97 -17.78 2.62
C GLN A 169 25.37 -17.01 3.87
N ASN A 170 26.52 -16.33 3.86
CA ASN A 170 27.10 -15.67 5.05
C ASN A 170 26.75 -14.18 5.18
N MET A 171 26.02 -13.59 4.24
CA MET A 171 25.60 -12.19 4.33
C MET A 171 24.36 -12.11 5.19
N ASP A 172 24.23 -11.27 6.21
CA ASP A 172 22.96 -11.22 6.98
C ASP A 172 21.92 -10.27 6.38
N ASP A 173 22.39 -9.22 5.73
CA ASP A 173 21.57 -8.15 5.15
C ASP A 173 20.85 -8.60 3.86
N PRO A 174 19.51 -8.66 3.85
CA PRO A 174 18.73 -9.08 2.68
C PRO A 174 18.92 -8.21 1.44
N LEU A 175 19.13 -6.90 1.62
CA LEU A 175 19.36 -5.95 0.52
C LEU A 175 20.73 -6.17 -0.10
N LYS A 176 21.77 -6.38 0.72
CA LYS A 176 23.12 -6.72 0.21
C LYS A 176 23.15 -8.09 -0.46
N ARG A 177 22.42 -9.08 0.07
CA ARG A 177 22.20 -10.37 -0.60
C ARG A 177 21.60 -10.16 -1.99
N TRP A 178 20.54 -9.34 -2.08
CA TRP A 178 19.93 -9.02 -3.37
C TRP A 178 20.89 -8.30 -4.31
N GLN A 179 21.70 -7.34 -3.84
CA GLN A 179 22.69 -6.67 -4.69
C GLN A 179 23.67 -7.67 -5.32
N ILE A 180 24.18 -8.64 -4.56
CA ILE A 180 25.06 -9.71 -5.07
C ILE A 180 24.37 -10.53 -6.18
N LEU A 181 23.07 -10.80 -6.03
CA LEU A 181 22.27 -11.51 -7.02
C LEU A 181 21.96 -10.65 -8.25
N LYS A 182 21.73 -9.35 -8.06
CA LYS A 182 21.47 -8.36 -9.11
C LYS A 182 22.69 -8.12 -10.00
N HIS A 183 23.90 -8.22 -9.43
CA HIS A 183 25.18 -8.05 -10.14
C HIS A 183 25.52 -9.19 -11.13
N ASP A 184 24.72 -10.26 -11.19
CA ASP A 184 24.82 -11.30 -12.25
C ASP A 184 24.06 -10.95 -13.52
N LYS A 185 23.28 -9.86 -13.52
CA LYS A 185 22.87 -9.26 -14.78
C LYS A 185 24.13 -8.75 -15.47
N PRO A 186 24.23 -8.83 -16.82
CA PRO A 186 25.32 -8.20 -17.55
C PRO A 186 25.48 -6.76 -17.03
N LYS A 187 26.72 -6.27 -16.97
CA LYS A 187 27.02 -4.87 -16.64
C LYS A 187 25.95 -3.99 -17.29
N PRO A 188 25.40 -2.97 -16.59
CA PRO A 188 24.40 -2.11 -17.17
C PRO A 188 24.89 -1.75 -18.57
N PRO A 189 24.08 -2.03 -19.61
CA PRO A 189 24.52 -1.88 -20.97
C PRO A 189 25.03 -0.45 -21.09
N ILE A 190 26.27 -0.31 -21.58
CA ILE A 190 26.84 0.99 -21.94
C ILE A 190 25.73 1.71 -22.70
N VAL A 191 25.41 2.94 -22.27
CA VAL A 191 24.39 3.73 -22.96
C VAL A 191 24.74 3.67 -24.46
N PRO A 192 23.87 3.06 -25.29
CA PRO A 192 24.20 2.85 -26.69
C PRO A 192 24.33 4.21 -27.38
N THR A 193 24.69 4.21 -28.65
CA THR A 193 24.58 5.43 -29.45
C THR A 193 23.20 6.02 -29.27
N LEU A 194 23.17 7.28 -28.82
CA LEU A 194 21.93 8.01 -28.65
C LEU A 194 21.59 8.69 -29.97
N ILE A 195 20.32 8.68 -30.33
CA ILE A 195 19.80 9.29 -31.54
C ILE A 195 18.77 10.32 -31.10
N ASP A 196 18.97 11.57 -31.51
CA ASP A 196 18.02 12.64 -31.25
C ASP A 196 16.82 12.58 -32.20
N ASP A 197 15.87 13.49 -32.03
CA ASP A 197 14.66 13.52 -32.84
C ASP A 197 14.92 13.97 -34.30
N THR A 198 16.11 14.50 -34.60
CA THR A 198 16.55 14.91 -35.95
C THR A 198 17.40 13.86 -36.68
N GLY A 199 17.76 12.78 -36.00
CA GLY A 199 18.58 11.68 -36.51
C GLY A 199 20.08 11.80 -36.22
N ILE A 200 20.53 12.85 -35.51
CA ILE A 200 21.92 13.03 -35.10
C ILE A 200 22.31 11.96 -34.08
N ARG A 201 23.49 11.38 -34.29
CA ARG A 201 24.03 10.27 -33.49
C ARG A 201 25.11 10.76 -32.54
N ALA A 202 24.91 10.52 -31.24
CA ALA A 202 25.93 10.73 -30.22
C ALA A 202 26.60 9.40 -29.83
N GLU A 203 27.84 9.22 -30.25
CA GLU A 203 28.62 7.99 -30.03
C GLU A 203 29.57 8.11 -28.83
N LEU A 204 30.28 9.23 -28.72
CA LEU A 204 31.20 9.51 -27.62
C LEU A 204 30.42 9.76 -26.32
N LYS A 205 31.07 9.50 -25.18
CA LYS A 205 30.44 9.67 -23.86
C LYS A 205 30.15 11.13 -23.53
N SER A 206 31.03 12.04 -23.96
CA SER A 206 30.84 13.50 -23.90
C SER A 206 29.59 13.91 -24.65
N ASP A 207 29.47 13.47 -25.90
CA ASP A 207 28.38 13.87 -26.80
C ASP A 207 27.06 13.29 -26.33
N LYS A 208 27.07 12.08 -25.76
CA LYS A 208 25.89 11.48 -25.11
C LYS A 208 25.45 12.30 -23.90
N ALA A 209 26.38 12.72 -23.05
CA ALA A 209 26.06 13.56 -21.90
C ALA A 209 25.47 14.91 -22.35
N GLU A 210 26.08 15.54 -23.36
CA GLU A 210 25.60 16.80 -23.93
C GLU A 210 24.23 16.64 -24.58
N LEU A 211 24.00 15.61 -25.39
CA LEU A 211 22.70 15.36 -26.01
C LEU A 211 21.60 15.12 -24.98
N LEU A 212 21.90 14.38 -23.92
CA LEU A 212 20.97 14.19 -22.80
C LEU A 212 20.69 15.51 -22.08
N ALA A 213 21.70 16.37 -21.89
CA ALA A 213 21.55 17.68 -21.27
C ALA A 213 20.66 18.60 -22.12
N THR A 214 20.92 18.70 -23.42
CA THR A 214 20.11 19.48 -24.36
C THR A 214 18.67 18.97 -24.42
N ASN A 215 18.46 17.65 -24.43
CA ASN A 215 17.10 17.08 -24.38
C ASN A 215 16.36 17.33 -23.05
N LEU A 216 17.08 17.46 -21.94
CA LEU A 216 16.49 17.83 -20.66
C LEU A 216 16.22 19.33 -20.58
N GLU A 217 17.09 20.17 -21.12
CA GLU A 217 16.89 21.61 -21.17
C GLU A 217 15.60 21.95 -21.89
N THR A 218 15.30 21.29 -23.01
CA THR A 218 14.00 21.47 -23.70
C THR A 218 12.81 20.98 -22.88
N LYS A 219 12.98 20.00 -21.98
CA LYS A 219 11.92 19.56 -21.07
C LYS A 219 11.72 20.51 -19.90
N PHE A 220 12.79 21.13 -19.40
CA PHE A 220 12.74 22.18 -18.37
C PHE A 220 12.36 23.54 -18.95
N THR A 221 11.58 23.55 -20.03
CA THR A 221 10.91 24.74 -20.56
C THR A 221 9.43 24.68 -20.25
N GLN A 222 8.85 25.86 -20.04
CA GLN A 222 7.42 26.00 -19.84
C GLN A 222 6.69 25.60 -21.14
N PHE A 223 5.47 25.08 -21.03
CA PHE A 223 4.62 24.96 -22.20
C PHE A 223 4.28 26.35 -22.74
N PRO A 224 4.35 26.56 -24.07
CA PRO A 224 4.01 27.86 -24.65
C PRO A 224 2.55 28.20 -24.36
N SER A 225 2.28 29.38 -23.81
CA SER A 225 0.91 29.90 -23.73
C SER A 225 0.44 30.28 -25.12
N LYS A 226 -0.82 29.97 -25.44
CA LYS A 226 -1.46 30.42 -26.70
C LYS A 226 -2.18 31.76 -26.55
N GLN A 227 -2.33 32.29 -25.33
CA GLN A 227 -3.11 33.51 -25.07
C GLN A 227 -2.47 34.35 -23.95
N ASP A 228 -2.36 35.65 -24.21
CA ASP A 228 -2.20 36.68 -23.17
C ASP A 228 -3.59 36.88 -22.56
N ASN A 229 -3.77 36.50 -21.31
CA ASN A 229 -5.04 36.57 -20.60
C ASN A 229 -4.88 37.29 -19.26
N ASP A 230 -5.99 37.69 -18.63
CA ASP A 230 -5.99 38.41 -17.36
C ASP A 230 -5.22 37.65 -16.26
N LEU A 231 -5.29 36.31 -16.25
CA LEU A 231 -4.51 35.47 -15.34
C LEU A 231 -2.99 35.69 -15.48
N THR A 232 -2.48 35.82 -16.71
CA THR A 232 -1.05 36.07 -16.95
C THR A 232 -0.63 37.40 -16.33
N ARG A 233 -1.45 38.45 -16.50
CA ARG A 233 -1.21 39.77 -15.89
C ARG A 233 -1.25 39.73 -14.36
N ASP A 234 -2.19 38.99 -13.78
CA ASP A 234 -2.30 38.81 -12.33
C ASP A 234 -1.06 38.09 -11.75
N ILE A 235 -0.57 37.07 -12.45
CA ILE A 235 0.67 36.38 -12.09
C ILE A 235 1.85 37.34 -12.18
N ASP A 236 1.96 38.11 -13.26
CA ASP A 236 3.04 39.08 -13.46
C ASP A 236 3.08 40.11 -12.32
N ASN A 237 1.94 40.74 -12.03
CA ASN A 237 1.79 41.70 -10.93
C ASN A 237 2.18 41.09 -9.58
N TYR A 238 1.70 39.87 -9.30
CA TYR A 238 2.05 39.20 -8.05
C TYR A 238 3.55 38.90 -7.94
N ILE A 239 4.18 38.45 -9.02
CA ILE A 239 5.61 38.17 -9.00
C ILE A 239 6.38 39.47 -8.74
N GLU A 240 5.98 40.60 -9.33
CA GLU A 240 6.57 41.90 -9.02
C GLU A 240 6.37 42.32 -7.56
N ASP A 241 5.17 42.16 -7.02
CA ASP A 241 4.86 42.43 -5.60
C ASP A 241 5.75 41.58 -4.69
N LEU A 242 5.87 40.28 -4.98
CA LEU A 242 6.72 39.37 -4.23
C LEU A 242 8.20 39.79 -4.29
N HIS A 243 8.68 40.38 -5.40
CA HIS A 243 10.04 40.92 -5.48
C HIS A 243 10.26 42.12 -4.55
N ARG A 244 9.24 42.95 -4.31
CA ARG A 244 9.32 44.15 -3.45
C ARG A 244 8.95 43.88 -1.99
N MET A 245 8.35 42.73 -1.71
CA MET A 245 7.90 42.33 -0.38
C MET A 245 9.07 42.13 0.59
N GLU A 246 8.93 42.71 1.78
CA GLU A 246 9.75 42.45 2.97
C GLU A 246 8.97 41.53 3.93
N PRO A 247 9.40 40.27 4.11
CA PRO A 247 8.63 39.31 4.85
C PRO A 247 8.71 39.52 6.37
N ALA A 248 7.57 39.38 7.06
CA ALA A 248 7.47 39.41 8.51
C ALA A 248 7.40 37.99 9.13
N ASN A 249 7.56 37.88 10.45
CA ASN A 249 7.40 36.64 11.23
C ASN A 249 8.30 35.47 10.76
N ILE A 250 9.55 35.77 10.44
CA ILE A 250 10.54 34.77 10.01
C ILE A 250 10.93 33.90 11.22
N PRO A 251 10.71 32.56 11.18
CA PRO A 251 11.13 31.68 12.27
C PRO A 251 12.64 31.48 12.26
N ASN A 252 13.21 31.13 13.42
CA ASN A 252 14.57 30.60 13.51
C ASN A 252 14.52 29.10 13.76
N PHE A 253 15.33 28.35 13.04
CA PHE A 253 15.59 26.96 13.36
C PHE A 253 16.44 26.84 14.62
N THR A 254 16.26 25.73 15.33
CA THR A 254 16.99 25.38 16.54
C THR A 254 18.02 24.27 16.27
N ILE A 255 19.03 24.18 17.14
CA ILE A 255 20.03 23.12 17.06
C ILE A 255 19.42 21.72 17.28
N ALA A 256 18.34 21.64 18.07
CA ALA A 256 17.65 20.38 18.35
C ALA A 256 16.96 19.85 17.09
N GLU A 257 16.22 20.70 16.37
CA GLU A 257 15.57 20.35 15.10
C GLU A 257 16.60 19.93 14.04
N LEU A 258 17.74 20.63 13.97
CA LEU A 258 18.82 20.28 13.05
C LEU A 258 19.41 18.90 13.35
N LYS A 259 19.71 18.62 14.62
CA LYS A 259 20.25 17.32 15.06
C LYS A 259 19.26 16.18 14.80
N GLU A 260 17.97 16.39 15.06
CA GLU A 260 16.90 15.42 14.78
C GLU A 260 16.88 15.04 13.29
N GLU A 261 16.89 16.04 12.38
CA GLU A 261 16.88 15.76 10.93
C GLU A 261 18.13 14.99 10.47
N ILE A 262 19.31 15.28 11.05
CA ILE A 262 20.56 14.58 10.73
C ILE A 262 20.52 13.10 11.12
N GLN A 263 19.88 12.77 12.25
CA GLN A 263 19.74 11.38 12.70
C GLN A 263 18.90 10.54 11.73
N HIS A 264 17.91 11.15 11.08
CA HIS A 264 17.05 10.48 10.10
C HIS A 264 17.66 10.37 8.70
N LEU A 265 18.86 10.93 8.47
CA LEU A 265 19.52 10.85 7.16
C LEU A 265 19.99 9.43 6.84
N LYS A 266 19.67 8.95 5.64
CA LYS A 266 20.21 7.68 5.12
C LYS A 266 21.67 7.87 4.73
N SER A 267 22.59 7.19 5.41
CA SER A 267 24.05 7.33 5.18
C SER A 267 24.51 6.87 3.79
N SER A 268 23.71 6.08 3.07
CA SER A 268 24.01 5.52 1.75
C SER A 268 23.58 6.40 0.57
N SER A 269 23.02 7.59 0.83
CA SER A 269 22.62 8.52 -0.23
C SER A 269 23.83 9.00 -1.03
N ALA A 270 23.67 9.12 -2.35
CA ALA A 270 24.68 9.73 -3.20
C ALA A 270 24.82 11.24 -2.88
N PRO A 271 26.06 11.78 -2.87
CA PRO A 271 26.32 13.21 -2.69
C PRO A 271 25.99 14.00 -3.96
N GLY A 272 25.94 15.32 -3.83
CA GLY A 272 25.85 16.26 -4.96
C GLY A 272 27.20 16.51 -5.64
N HIS A 273 27.34 17.65 -6.31
CA HIS A 273 28.59 18.06 -6.96
C HIS A 273 29.76 18.23 -5.97
N ASP A 274 29.45 18.58 -4.72
CA ASP A 274 30.39 18.89 -3.66
C ASP A 274 31.07 17.66 -3.05
N GLY A 275 30.59 16.45 -3.36
CA GLY A 275 31.11 15.20 -2.79
C GLY A 275 30.78 15.00 -1.31
N ILE A 276 29.99 15.88 -0.69
CA ILE A 276 29.62 15.79 0.73
C ILE A 276 28.41 14.86 0.88
N SER A 277 28.64 13.67 1.46
CA SER A 277 27.60 12.69 1.76
C SER A 277 26.86 12.96 3.08
N ASN A 278 25.66 12.40 3.22
CA ASN A 278 24.92 12.37 4.49
C ASN A 278 25.74 11.80 5.66
N LYS A 279 26.65 10.85 5.37
CA LYS A 279 27.51 10.28 6.40
C LYS A 279 28.51 11.31 6.96
N HIS A 280 28.96 12.27 6.15
CA HIS A 280 29.80 13.36 6.63
C HIS A 280 29.01 14.28 7.58
N LEU A 281 27.75 14.59 7.25
CA LEU A 281 26.87 15.38 8.12
C LEU A 281 26.66 14.74 9.49
N GLN A 282 26.52 13.41 9.53
CA GLN A 282 26.39 12.64 10.78
C GLN A 282 27.64 12.65 11.66
N HIS A 283 28.80 13.08 11.15
CA HIS A 283 30.06 13.17 11.91
C HIS A 283 30.51 14.62 12.11
N LEU A 284 29.65 15.60 11.82
CA LEU A 284 29.96 17.00 12.11
C LEU A 284 29.89 17.25 13.62
N PRO A 285 30.88 17.92 14.21
CA PRO A 285 30.88 18.31 15.62
C PRO A 285 29.89 19.47 15.87
N ASP A 286 29.56 19.69 17.14
CA ASP A 286 28.60 20.72 17.55
C ASP A 286 28.98 22.14 17.12
N SER A 287 30.28 22.46 17.05
CA SER A 287 30.80 23.72 16.51
C SER A 287 30.39 23.93 15.04
N SER A 288 30.57 22.90 14.20
CA SER A 288 30.17 22.92 12.78
C SER A 288 28.65 22.94 12.61
N LEU A 289 27.91 22.22 13.45
CA LEU A 289 26.45 22.23 13.40
C LEU A 289 25.87 23.58 13.81
N THR A 290 26.45 24.24 14.80
CA THR A 290 26.06 25.60 15.22
C THR A 290 26.34 26.61 14.11
N TYR A 291 27.49 26.49 13.44
CA TYR A 291 27.80 27.33 12.28
C TYR A 291 26.80 27.10 11.13
N LEU A 292 26.48 25.84 10.81
CA LEU A 292 25.48 25.50 9.81
C LEU A 292 24.08 26.03 10.17
N LEU A 293 23.70 25.98 11.45
CA LEU A 293 22.44 26.54 11.93
C LEU A 293 22.38 28.06 11.70
N ASN A 294 23.46 28.77 12.01
CA ASN A 294 23.56 30.22 11.76
C ASN A 294 23.41 30.52 10.26
N ILE A 295 24.08 29.75 9.39
CA ILE A 295 23.91 29.87 7.93
C ILE A 295 22.43 29.73 7.55
N TYR A 296 21.74 28.70 8.04
CA TYR A 296 20.33 28.50 7.71
C TYR A 296 19.44 29.65 8.18
N ASN A 297 19.64 30.16 9.40
CA ASN A 297 18.85 31.28 9.91
C ASN A 297 19.17 32.60 9.17
N THR A 298 20.42 32.82 8.75
CA THR A 298 20.77 33.95 7.88
C THR A 298 20.13 33.82 6.49
N ILE A 299 20.05 32.61 5.93
CA ILE A 299 19.33 32.35 4.66
C ILE A 299 17.86 32.72 4.77
N LEU A 300 17.19 32.36 5.87
CA LEU A 300 15.79 32.71 6.13
C LEU A 300 15.63 34.23 6.24
N LYS A 301 16.45 34.88 7.07
CA LYS A 301 16.42 36.32 7.31
C LYS A 301 16.59 37.12 6.01
N ASN A 302 17.55 36.71 5.17
CA ASN A 302 17.91 37.43 3.94
C ASN A 302 17.14 36.92 2.71
N SER A 303 16.26 35.92 2.85
CA SER A 303 15.59 35.22 1.74
C SER A 303 16.52 34.83 0.58
N THR A 304 17.79 34.52 0.90
CA THR A 304 18.85 34.32 -0.10
C THR A 304 19.32 32.88 -0.07
N TYR A 305 18.85 32.08 -1.02
CA TYR A 305 19.22 30.68 -1.13
C TYR A 305 20.59 30.54 -1.84
N PRO A 306 21.56 29.80 -1.29
CA PRO A 306 22.91 29.72 -1.84
C PRO A 306 22.96 29.15 -3.27
N ALA A 307 23.66 29.83 -4.17
CA ALA A 307 23.73 29.43 -5.58
C ALA A 307 24.29 28.02 -5.79
N THR A 308 25.30 27.64 -4.99
CA THR A 308 25.93 26.31 -5.06
C THR A 308 24.96 25.18 -4.71
N TRP A 309 23.94 25.44 -3.87
CA TRP A 309 22.91 24.47 -3.50
C TRP A 309 21.78 24.36 -4.52
N LYS A 310 21.67 25.32 -5.45
CA LYS A 310 20.71 25.29 -6.57
C LYS A 310 21.18 24.42 -7.73
N HIS A 311 22.49 24.21 -7.87
CA HIS A 311 23.11 23.47 -8.97
C HIS A 311 22.93 21.95 -8.81
N ALA A 312 22.38 21.31 -9.85
CA ALA A 312 22.12 19.87 -9.86
C ALA A 312 23.06 19.09 -10.79
N VAL A 313 23.61 17.98 -10.29
CA VAL A 313 24.23 16.96 -11.15
C VAL A 313 23.22 15.88 -11.46
N VAL A 314 22.78 15.80 -12.71
CA VAL A 314 21.72 14.89 -13.16
C VAL A 314 22.30 13.56 -13.61
N THR A 315 21.82 12.47 -13.03
CA THR A 315 22.11 11.10 -13.48
C THR A 315 20.91 10.52 -14.23
N MET A 316 21.15 9.86 -15.37
CA MET A 316 20.09 9.33 -16.23
C MET A 316 19.82 7.84 -15.96
N ILE A 317 18.58 7.50 -15.57
CA ILE A 317 18.14 6.13 -15.31
C ILE A 317 17.21 5.63 -16.42
N HIS A 318 17.56 4.51 -17.06
CA HIS A 318 16.77 3.95 -18.15
C HIS A 318 15.37 3.47 -17.69
N LYS A 319 14.33 3.87 -18.43
CA LYS A 319 12.95 3.42 -18.26
C LYS A 319 12.82 1.99 -18.76
N SER A 320 12.34 1.09 -17.91
CA SER A 320 12.13 -0.32 -18.27
C SER A 320 11.23 -0.46 -19.51
N GLY A 321 11.62 -1.32 -20.46
CA GLY A 321 10.84 -1.61 -21.67
C GLY A 321 10.89 -0.55 -22.77
N LYS A 322 11.61 0.56 -22.58
CA LYS A 322 11.78 1.59 -23.61
C LYS A 322 13.08 1.40 -24.42
N PRO A 323 13.11 1.79 -25.71
CA PRO A 323 14.31 1.68 -26.54
C PRO A 323 15.46 2.54 -25.99
N LYS A 324 16.65 1.96 -25.82
CA LYS A 324 17.79 2.62 -25.15
C LYS A 324 18.46 3.71 -26.00
N GLN A 325 18.17 3.75 -27.29
CA GLN A 325 18.77 4.69 -28.23
C GLN A 325 18.18 6.09 -28.12
N HIS A 326 17.01 6.26 -27.50
CA HIS A 326 16.34 7.55 -27.43
C HIS A 326 16.56 8.24 -26.08
N PRO A 327 16.93 9.54 -26.05
CA PRO A 327 17.07 10.33 -24.81
C PRO A 327 15.81 10.32 -23.93
N ASN A 328 14.62 10.33 -24.54
CA ASN A 328 13.32 10.29 -23.85
C ASN A 328 13.05 9.01 -23.04
N SER A 329 13.82 7.95 -23.30
CA SER A 329 13.76 6.68 -22.59
C SER A 329 14.47 6.68 -21.24
N TYR A 330 15.03 7.81 -20.82
CA TYR A 330 15.73 7.95 -19.54
C TYR A 330 14.99 8.92 -18.61
N ARG A 331 15.07 8.66 -17.29
CA ARG A 331 14.56 9.53 -16.23
C ARG A 331 15.73 10.34 -15.63
N PRO A 332 15.62 11.67 -15.52
CA PRO A 332 16.60 12.47 -14.82
C PRO A 332 16.48 12.29 -13.30
N ILE A 333 17.61 12.12 -12.61
CA ILE A 333 17.67 12.21 -11.15
C ILE A 333 18.67 13.30 -10.79
N SER A 334 18.17 14.37 -10.18
CA SER A 334 18.94 15.53 -9.75
C SER A 334 19.64 15.23 -8.43
N LEU A 335 20.97 15.20 -8.43
CA LEU A 335 21.78 15.08 -7.23
C LEU A 335 22.14 16.48 -6.74
N LEU A 336 21.38 16.95 -5.74
CA LEU A 336 21.63 18.22 -5.04
C LEU A 336 22.57 18.01 -3.83
N PRO A 337 23.34 19.06 -3.44
CA PRO A 337 24.18 19.05 -2.25
C PRO A 337 23.45 18.62 -0.98
N SER A 338 24.13 17.84 -0.13
CA SER A 338 23.51 17.28 1.08
C SER A 338 23.15 18.35 2.11
N LEU A 339 23.97 19.41 2.22
CA LEU A 339 23.69 20.56 3.09
C LEU A 339 22.43 21.32 2.66
N GLY A 340 22.22 21.53 1.35
CA GLY A 340 20.99 22.17 0.84
C GLY A 340 19.75 21.30 1.06
N LYS A 341 19.84 19.99 0.84
CA LYS A 341 18.72 19.07 1.11
C LYS A 341 18.34 19.00 2.58
N LEU A 342 19.28 19.25 3.49
CA LEU A 342 18.99 19.32 4.93
C LEU A 342 18.20 20.59 5.26
N LEU A 343 18.50 21.73 4.64
CA LEU A 343 17.66 22.94 4.73
C LEU A 343 16.25 22.67 4.18
N GLU A 344 16.13 22.04 3.01
CA GLU A 344 14.82 21.69 2.42
C GLU A 344 13.94 20.86 3.38
N ARG A 345 14.54 19.97 4.18
CA ARG A 345 13.81 19.18 5.19
C ARG A 345 13.22 20.04 6.30
N LEU A 346 14.01 21.00 6.80
CA LEU A 346 13.55 21.94 7.82
C LEU A 346 12.43 22.83 7.27
N LEU A 347 12.57 23.33 6.04
CA LEU A 347 11.53 24.14 5.37
C LEU A 347 10.18 23.40 5.24
N ILE A 348 10.20 22.09 4.98
CA ILE A 348 8.96 21.29 4.85
C ILE A 348 8.12 21.30 6.13
N LYS A 349 8.72 21.48 7.31
CA LYS A 349 7.99 21.59 8.59
C LYS A 349 7.13 22.85 8.67
N HIS A 350 7.46 23.88 7.89
CA HIS A 350 6.73 25.16 7.86
C HIS A 350 5.79 25.32 6.67
N ILE A 351 5.71 24.33 5.77
CA ILE A 351 4.75 24.35 4.65
C ILE A 351 3.36 24.03 5.19
N ASN A 352 2.40 24.92 4.93
CA ASN A 352 0.99 24.66 5.19
C ASN A 352 0.47 23.58 4.22
N LYS A 353 -0.11 22.50 4.76
CA LYS A 353 -0.58 21.33 4.00
C LYS A 353 -2.10 21.23 3.92
N ASP A 354 -2.83 22.14 4.55
CA ASP A 354 -4.29 22.06 4.71
C ASP A 354 -5.04 22.10 3.37
N ASN A 355 -4.42 22.75 2.37
CA ASN A 355 -4.97 22.84 1.01
C ASN A 355 -4.69 21.59 0.15
N ILE A 356 -3.94 20.60 0.65
CA ILE A 356 -3.76 19.34 -0.08
C ILE A 356 -5.06 18.54 0.02
N PRO A 357 -5.71 18.19 -1.10
CA PRO A 357 -6.99 17.52 -1.06
C PRO A 357 -6.90 16.14 -0.40
N PRO A 358 -7.93 15.70 0.35
CA PRO A 358 -7.91 14.40 1.03
C PRO A 358 -7.77 13.22 0.07
N HIS A 359 -8.14 13.38 -1.21
CA HIS A 359 -8.01 12.34 -2.23
C HIS A 359 -6.59 12.21 -2.83
N GLN A 360 -5.65 13.09 -2.47
CA GLN A 360 -4.23 13.01 -2.85
C GLN A 360 -3.46 12.18 -1.83
N PHE A 361 -3.11 10.95 -2.19
CA PHE A 361 -2.43 10.01 -1.30
C PHE A 361 -0.90 9.99 -1.53
N GLY A 362 -0.42 10.59 -2.61
CA GLY A 362 1.00 10.64 -2.94
C GLY A 362 1.76 11.57 -2.00
N PHE A 363 2.91 11.09 -1.52
CA PHE A 363 3.81 11.84 -0.62
C PHE A 363 3.17 12.34 0.69
N GLN A 364 1.99 11.83 1.05
CA GLN A 364 1.33 12.12 2.32
C GLN A 364 1.73 11.10 3.38
N ALA A 365 1.89 11.56 4.62
CA ALA A 365 2.11 10.67 5.75
C ALA A 365 0.91 9.72 5.92
N GLN A 366 1.17 8.49 6.36
CA GLN A 366 0.16 7.45 6.64
C GLN A 366 -0.66 6.97 5.41
N HIS A 367 -0.45 7.54 4.23
CA HIS A 367 -1.10 7.10 2.99
C HIS A 367 -0.20 6.14 2.20
N SER A 368 -0.80 5.08 1.67
CA SER A 368 -0.09 4.09 0.84
C SER A 368 -0.77 3.94 -0.53
N THR A 369 -0.04 3.43 -1.51
CA THR A 369 -0.63 3.04 -2.80
C THR A 369 -1.75 2.02 -2.63
N THR A 370 -1.63 1.15 -1.61
CA THR A 370 -2.62 0.12 -1.30
C THR A 370 -3.91 0.74 -0.77
N HIS A 371 -3.85 1.76 0.09
CA HIS A 371 -5.04 2.47 0.56
C HIS A 371 -5.83 3.09 -0.60
N GLN A 372 -5.13 3.75 -1.54
CA GLN A 372 -5.80 4.36 -2.70
C GLN A 372 -6.41 3.31 -3.63
N LEU A 373 -5.73 2.18 -3.82
CA LEU A 373 -6.24 1.06 -4.61
C LEU A 373 -7.51 0.45 -4.00
N ILE A 374 -7.55 0.27 -2.67
CA ILE A 374 -8.73 -0.26 -1.98
C ILE A 374 -9.90 0.69 -2.13
N ARG A 375 -9.70 2.01 -1.92
CA ARG A 375 -10.73 3.02 -2.10
C ARG A 375 -11.34 2.95 -3.51
N LEU A 376 -10.48 2.92 -4.53
CA LEU A 376 -10.91 2.81 -5.92
C LEU A 376 -11.73 1.54 -6.19
N VAL A 377 -11.22 0.37 -5.79
CA VAL A 377 -11.91 -0.91 -6.03
C VAL A 377 -13.23 -0.99 -5.26
N HIS A 378 -13.26 -0.48 -4.03
CA HIS A 378 -14.45 -0.42 -3.20
C HIS A 378 -15.55 0.43 -3.86
N ASP A 379 -15.22 1.64 -4.31
CA ASP A 379 -16.21 2.56 -4.89
C ASP A 379 -16.74 2.04 -6.24
N ILE A 380 -15.90 1.39 -7.04
CA ILE A 380 -16.34 0.67 -8.25
C ILE A 380 -17.28 -0.49 -7.86
N GLY A 381 -16.91 -1.26 -6.84
CA GLY A 381 -17.73 -2.37 -6.32
C GLY A 381 -19.13 -1.92 -5.92
N LEU A 382 -19.23 -0.86 -5.10
CA LEU A 382 -20.51 -0.26 -4.70
C LEU A 382 -21.33 0.22 -5.91
N THR A 383 -20.68 0.86 -6.88
CA THR A 383 -21.34 1.32 -8.11
C THR A 383 -21.95 0.15 -8.89
N MET A 384 -21.20 -0.96 -9.00
CA MET A 384 -21.66 -2.17 -9.69
C MET A 384 -22.79 -2.89 -8.92
N GLU A 385 -22.73 -2.93 -7.59
CA GLU A 385 -23.79 -3.48 -6.73
C GLU A 385 -25.09 -2.67 -6.85
N GLY A 386 -25.00 -1.35 -6.97
CA GLY A 386 -26.13 -0.46 -7.26
C GLY A 386 -26.66 -0.52 -8.70
N HIS A 387 -26.21 -1.48 -9.51
CA HIS A 387 -26.55 -1.64 -10.93
C HIS A 387 -26.23 -0.43 -11.82
N GLN A 388 -25.37 0.48 -11.36
CA GLN A 388 -24.91 1.61 -12.14
C GLN A 388 -23.73 1.22 -13.04
N LYS A 389 -23.45 2.08 -14.03
CA LYS A 389 -22.30 1.98 -14.92
C LYS A 389 -21.23 2.92 -14.41
N ALA A 390 -19.98 2.45 -14.41
CA ALA A 390 -18.83 3.25 -13.99
C ALA A 390 -17.81 3.36 -15.12
N ILE A 391 -17.24 4.55 -15.31
CA ILE A 391 -16.15 4.82 -16.26
C ILE A 391 -14.98 5.37 -15.47
N LEU A 392 -13.87 4.65 -15.48
CA LEU A 392 -12.61 5.09 -14.92
C LEU A 392 -11.70 5.61 -16.03
N VAL A 393 -11.22 6.84 -15.91
CA VAL A 393 -10.21 7.42 -16.81
C VAL A 393 -8.94 7.65 -16.01
N SER A 394 -7.86 6.96 -16.39
CA SER A 394 -6.51 7.19 -15.87
C SER A 394 -5.76 8.13 -16.81
N LEU A 395 -5.23 9.22 -16.26
CA LEU A 395 -4.54 10.27 -17.01
C LEU A 395 -3.03 10.05 -17.02
N ASP A 396 -2.38 10.36 -18.14
CA ASP A 396 -0.91 10.43 -18.27
C ASP A 396 -0.50 11.90 -18.41
N ILE A 397 -0.03 12.51 -17.32
CA ILE A 397 0.46 13.91 -17.31
C ILE A 397 1.88 13.94 -17.90
N GLU A 398 2.10 14.76 -18.92
CA GLU A 398 3.39 14.83 -19.62
C GLU A 398 4.44 15.54 -18.76
N ALA A 399 5.41 14.75 -18.28
CA ALA A 399 6.58 15.25 -17.57
C ALA A 399 6.19 16.15 -16.36
N ALA A 400 5.23 15.67 -15.57
CA ALA A 400 4.60 16.34 -14.43
C ALA A 400 5.57 17.20 -13.58
N PHE A 401 6.67 16.62 -13.10
CA PHE A 401 7.64 17.34 -12.25
C PHE A 401 8.58 18.26 -13.03
N ASP A 402 8.91 17.92 -14.27
CA ASP A 402 9.93 18.62 -15.07
C ASP A 402 9.39 19.90 -15.71
N LYS A 403 8.06 20.05 -15.78
CA LYS A 403 7.41 21.16 -16.51
C LYS A 403 6.61 22.13 -15.66
N VAL A 404 6.59 21.96 -14.33
CA VAL A 404 5.92 22.91 -13.42
C VAL A 404 6.52 24.31 -13.60
N PRO A 405 5.77 25.29 -14.09
CA PRO A 405 6.30 26.61 -14.32
C PRO A 405 6.38 27.38 -12.99
N HIS A 406 7.55 27.97 -12.70
CA HIS A 406 7.86 28.46 -11.35
C HIS A 406 7.00 29.67 -10.93
N ARG A 407 6.60 30.52 -11.87
CA ARG A 407 5.83 31.75 -11.59
C ARG A 407 4.42 31.41 -11.13
N GLU A 408 3.76 30.55 -11.88
CA GLU A 408 2.43 30.02 -11.61
C GLU A 408 2.43 29.18 -10.33
N LEU A 409 3.50 28.41 -10.08
CA LEU A 409 3.67 27.70 -8.82
C LEU A 409 3.65 28.67 -7.63
N LEU A 410 4.48 29.72 -7.66
CA LEU A 410 4.50 30.72 -6.59
C LEU A 410 3.15 31.42 -6.43
N TYR A 411 2.47 31.73 -7.54
CA TYR A 411 1.13 32.33 -7.52
C TYR A 411 0.08 31.40 -6.90
N LYS A 412 0.11 30.10 -7.20
CA LYS A 412 -0.77 29.11 -6.54
C LYS A 412 -0.45 28.98 -5.05
N LEU A 413 0.83 28.91 -4.69
CA LEU A 413 1.24 28.78 -3.29
C LEU A 413 0.75 29.95 -2.44
N ARG A 414 0.72 31.18 -2.99
CA ARG A 414 0.07 32.34 -2.33
C ARG A 414 -1.38 32.05 -1.95
N LYS A 415 -2.15 31.45 -2.85
CA LYS A 415 -3.57 31.10 -2.63
C LYS A 415 -3.75 30.00 -1.57
N THR A 416 -2.68 29.28 -1.22
CA THR A 416 -2.70 28.23 -0.20
C THR A 416 -2.27 28.68 1.20
N ASN A 417 -2.30 29.99 1.48
CA ASN A 417 -1.96 30.55 2.79
C ASN A 417 -0.57 30.11 3.30
N GLN A 418 0.43 30.11 2.40
CA GLN A 418 1.81 29.87 2.78
C GLN A 418 2.42 31.13 3.39
N PRO A 419 3.40 31.01 4.30
CA PRO A 419 4.10 32.16 4.84
C PRO A 419 4.84 32.95 3.75
N ASP A 420 4.73 34.29 3.79
CA ASP A 420 5.36 35.20 2.83
C ASP A 420 6.89 35.02 2.75
N TRP A 421 7.56 34.83 3.90
CA TRP A 421 9.00 34.55 3.95
C TRP A 421 9.39 33.29 3.16
N LEU A 422 8.53 32.27 3.19
CA LEU A 422 8.77 31.02 2.48
C LEU A 422 8.59 31.22 0.97
N LEU A 423 7.56 31.96 0.56
CA LEU A 423 7.32 32.30 -0.84
C LEU A 423 8.47 33.13 -1.42
N LYS A 424 8.97 34.10 -0.66
CA LYS A 424 10.14 34.91 -1.01
C LYS A 424 11.41 34.07 -1.14
N LEU A 425 11.66 33.17 -0.21
CA LEU A 425 12.78 32.24 -0.29
C LEU A 425 12.65 31.27 -1.47
N LEU A 426 11.45 30.77 -1.77
CA LEU A 426 11.18 29.90 -2.92
C LEU A 426 11.35 30.64 -4.25
N GLN A 427 11.00 31.92 -4.32
CA GLN A 427 11.30 32.78 -5.46
C GLN A 427 12.81 32.80 -5.73
N ASN A 428 13.62 33.03 -4.69
CA ASN A 428 15.08 32.95 -4.82
C ASN A 428 15.57 31.54 -5.16
N TYR A 429 15.00 30.49 -4.55
CA TYR A 429 15.37 29.09 -4.80
C TYR A 429 15.22 28.68 -6.28
N TYR A 430 14.14 29.12 -6.93
CA TYR A 430 13.86 28.83 -8.34
C TYR A 430 14.61 29.74 -9.31
N ASP A 431 15.08 30.90 -8.86
CA ASP A 431 15.87 31.80 -9.69
C ASP A 431 17.25 31.22 -10.04
N SER A 432 17.61 31.35 -11.32
CA SER A 432 18.94 31.03 -11.87
C SER A 432 19.44 29.61 -11.57
N ARG A 433 18.52 28.64 -11.48
CA ARG A 433 18.87 27.23 -11.29
C ARG A 433 19.56 26.65 -12.52
N THR A 434 20.58 25.83 -12.29
CA THR A 434 21.36 25.19 -13.35
C THR A 434 21.55 23.69 -13.10
N PHE A 435 21.86 22.96 -14.16
CA PHE A 435 22.19 21.54 -14.08
C PHE A 435 23.26 21.12 -15.09
N GLN A 436 23.90 19.99 -14.80
CA GLN A 436 24.74 19.25 -15.73
C GLN A 436 24.37 17.78 -15.73
N VAL A 437 24.47 17.10 -16.87
CA VAL A 437 24.28 15.64 -16.95
C VAL A 437 25.61 14.94 -16.77
N LYS A 438 25.65 14.01 -15.82
CA LYS A 438 26.79 13.13 -15.59
C LYS A 438 26.54 11.75 -16.19
N LEU A 439 27.39 11.38 -17.15
CA LEU A 439 27.43 10.05 -17.72
C LEU A 439 28.81 9.42 -17.45
N GLU A 440 28.84 8.50 -16.50
CA GLU A 440 30.09 7.90 -15.98
C GLU A 440 31.06 8.98 -15.44
N ASN A 441 32.18 9.19 -16.13
CA ASN A 441 33.21 10.18 -15.78
C ASN A 441 33.13 11.46 -16.62
N ASN A 442 32.11 11.60 -17.50
CA ASN A 442 31.92 12.78 -18.33
C ASN A 442 30.76 13.61 -17.80
N ILE A 443 30.89 14.93 -17.91
CA ILE A 443 29.91 15.92 -17.49
C ILE A 443 29.62 16.80 -18.70
N SER A 444 28.34 17.12 -18.93
CA SER A 444 27.93 18.03 -20.01
C SER A 444 28.30 19.49 -19.73
N SER A 445 28.05 20.35 -20.69
CA SER A 445 27.95 21.79 -20.42
C SER A 445 26.83 22.07 -19.41
N THR A 446 26.97 23.18 -18.68
CA THR A 446 25.94 23.66 -17.74
C THR A 446 24.76 24.22 -18.52
N LYS A 447 23.56 23.77 -18.17
CA LYS A 447 22.28 24.20 -18.74
C LYS A 447 21.40 24.86 -17.68
N VAL A 448 20.42 25.65 -18.10
CA VAL A 448 19.50 26.37 -17.20
C VAL A 448 18.20 25.58 -17.01
N ILE A 449 17.63 25.62 -15.81
CA ILE A 449 16.30 25.07 -15.49
C ILE A 449 15.30 26.22 -15.49
N ARG A 450 14.40 26.29 -16.49
CA ARG A 450 13.37 27.35 -16.58
C ARG A 450 11.99 26.92 -16.06
N ALA A 451 11.80 25.61 -15.88
CA ALA A 451 10.61 24.99 -15.35
C ALA A 451 10.97 23.68 -14.64
N GLY A 452 10.11 23.25 -13.73
CA GLY A 452 10.16 21.99 -13.02
C GLY A 452 10.63 22.14 -11.56
N THR A 453 10.13 21.27 -10.69
CA THR A 453 10.43 21.29 -9.25
C THR A 453 11.72 20.52 -8.89
N ALA A 454 12.48 20.05 -9.89
CA ALA A 454 13.68 19.20 -9.79
C ALA A 454 13.43 17.79 -9.20
N GLN A 455 13.49 16.76 -10.05
CA GLN A 455 13.32 15.36 -9.63
C GLN A 455 14.50 14.88 -8.77
N GLY A 456 14.38 14.96 -7.45
CA GLY A 456 15.44 14.60 -6.49
C GLY A 456 15.64 15.59 -5.34
N ALA A 457 15.03 16.79 -5.43
CA ALA A 457 14.90 17.67 -4.27
C ALA A 457 13.87 17.10 -3.29
N VAL A 458 14.07 17.42 -2.00
CA VAL A 458 13.24 16.92 -0.90
C VAL A 458 11.92 17.67 -0.84
N ILE A 459 11.93 18.97 -1.16
CA ILE A 459 10.76 19.85 -1.13
C ILE A 459 9.84 19.70 -2.36
N SER A 460 10.35 19.18 -3.48
CA SER A 460 9.62 19.07 -4.74
C SER A 460 8.29 18.32 -4.69
N PRO A 461 8.18 17.17 -3.98
CA PRO A 461 6.94 16.38 -3.96
C PRO A 461 5.76 17.13 -3.31
N ILE A 462 6.01 17.89 -2.25
CA ILE A 462 4.97 18.66 -1.57
C ILE A 462 4.57 19.89 -2.37
N LEU A 463 5.53 20.58 -3.00
CA LEU A 463 5.24 21.70 -3.89
C LEU A 463 4.43 21.26 -5.11
N TYR A 464 4.73 20.09 -5.68
CA TYR A 464 3.92 19.52 -6.75
C TYR A 464 2.49 19.18 -6.29
N SER A 465 2.34 18.63 -5.07
CA SER A 465 1.01 18.31 -4.52
C SER A 465 0.15 19.56 -4.33
N LEU A 466 0.76 20.66 -3.85
CA LEU A 466 0.09 21.96 -3.73
C LEU A 466 -0.21 22.57 -5.12
N TYR A 467 0.67 22.40 -6.10
CA TYR A 467 0.46 22.89 -7.46
C TYR A 467 -0.79 22.34 -8.15
N ILE A 468 -1.11 21.07 -7.90
CA ILE A 468 -2.26 20.38 -8.49
C ILE A 468 -3.48 20.32 -7.55
N SER A 469 -3.41 20.96 -6.38
CA SER A 469 -4.45 20.89 -5.35
C SER A 469 -5.81 21.42 -5.80
N ASP A 470 -5.81 22.38 -6.71
CA ASP A 470 -6.99 23.05 -7.27
C ASP A 470 -7.47 22.42 -8.59
N MET A 471 -7.04 21.20 -8.91
CA MET A 471 -7.55 20.48 -10.09
C MET A 471 -9.08 20.38 -10.02
N PRO A 472 -9.79 20.66 -11.12
CA PRO A 472 -11.25 20.76 -11.10
C PRO A 472 -11.89 19.41 -10.79
N ILE A 473 -13.02 19.45 -10.11
CA ILE A 473 -13.85 18.28 -9.80
C ILE A 473 -15.30 18.65 -10.12
N GLU A 474 -15.91 17.87 -10.99
CA GLU A 474 -17.34 17.91 -11.29
C GLU A 474 -18.16 17.15 -10.25
N GLU A 475 -19.45 17.49 -10.18
CA GLU A 475 -20.42 16.68 -9.45
C GLU A 475 -20.42 15.24 -10.01
N ASP A 476 -20.68 14.25 -9.14
CA ASP A 476 -20.67 12.82 -9.46
C ASP A 476 -19.32 12.26 -9.97
N ILE A 477 -18.22 13.01 -9.81
CA ILE A 477 -16.86 12.52 -10.06
C ILE A 477 -16.16 12.16 -8.75
N GLN A 478 -15.61 10.94 -8.69
CA GLN A 478 -14.64 10.56 -7.68
C GLN A 478 -13.22 10.68 -8.23
N VAL A 479 -12.32 11.25 -7.42
CA VAL A 479 -10.92 11.51 -7.80
C VAL A 479 -9.99 10.58 -7.03
N TYR A 480 -9.01 10.01 -7.74
CA TYR A 480 -7.96 9.17 -7.18
C TYR A 480 -6.60 9.68 -7.63
N GLN A 481 -5.91 10.40 -6.75
CA GLN A 481 -4.58 10.94 -7.01
C GLN A 481 -3.52 10.26 -6.15
N TYR A 482 -2.40 9.92 -6.77
CA TYR A 482 -1.18 9.55 -6.08
C TYR A 482 0.00 10.17 -6.83
N ALA A 483 0.50 11.29 -6.31
CA ALA A 483 1.49 12.11 -7.00
C ALA A 483 0.95 12.58 -8.36
N ASP A 484 1.62 12.24 -9.46
CA ASP A 484 1.20 12.52 -10.84
C ASP A 484 0.18 11.52 -11.39
N ASP A 485 0.09 10.31 -10.84
CA ASP A 485 -0.90 9.31 -11.26
C ASP A 485 -2.31 9.75 -10.80
N THR A 486 -3.11 10.25 -11.74
CA THR A 486 -4.48 10.73 -11.49
C THR A 486 -5.50 9.88 -12.24
N ALA A 487 -6.57 9.48 -11.56
CA ALA A 487 -7.72 8.84 -12.16
C ALA A 487 -9.05 9.47 -11.73
N TYR A 488 -9.98 9.57 -12.66
CA TYR A 488 -11.36 10.02 -12.42
C TYR A 488 -12.32 8.85 -12.63
N LEU A 489 -13.29 8.72 -11.72
CA LEU A 489 -14.38 7.75 -11.84
C LEU A 489 -15.71 8.51 -11.94
N ALA A 490 -16.41 8.33 -13.05
CA ALA A 490 -17.80 8.77 -13.22
C ALA A 490 -18.74 7.58 -13.09
N SER A 491 -19.85 7.75 -12.39
CA SER A 491 -20.92 6.75 -12.30
C SER A 491 -22.24 7.29 -12.86
N GLY A 492 -23.13 6.38 -13.26
CA GLY A 492 -24.47 6.75 -13.70
C GLY A 492 -25.33 5.53 -14.03
N ILE A 493 -26.66 5.70 -14.01
CA ILE A 493 -27.60 4.62 -14.33
C ILE A 493 -27.36 4.07 -15.74
N THR A 494 -26.95 4.93 -16.68
CA THR A 494 -26.60 4.57 -18.05
C THR A 494 -25.15 4.90 -18.37
N SER A 495 -24.56 4.17 -19.32
CA SER A 495 -23.23 4.47 -19.87
C SER A 495 -23.16 5.87 -20.49
N THR A 496 -24.25 6.33 -21.11
CA THR A 496 -24.36 7.70 -21.66
C THR A 496 -24.23 8.76 -20.57
N ARG A 497 -24.92 8.60 -19.42
CA ARG A 497 -24.83 9.57 -18.31
C ARG A 497 -23.42 9.62 -17.74
N ALA A 498 -22.82 8.46 -17.46
CA ALA A 498 -21.44 8.39 -16.97
C ALA A 498 -20.45 9.03 -17.97
N SER A 499 -20.63 8.80 -19.28
CA SER A 499 -19.78 9.40 -20.33
C SER A 499 -19.94 10.92 -20.39
N THR A 500 -21.18 11.42 -20.23
CA THR A 500 -21.47 12.86 -20.22
C THR A 500 -20.80 13.56 -19.04
N ILE A 501 -20.89 12.97 -17.84
CA ILE A 501 -20.22 13.47 -16.63
C ILE A 501 -18.70 13.48 -16.85
N MET A 502 -18.13 12.37 -17.34
CA MET A 502 -16.69 12.25 -17.61
C MET A 502 -16.21 13.28 -18.65
N ASN A 503 -16.92 13.47 -19.75
CA ASN A 503 -16.55 14.45 -20.77
C ASN A 503 -16.72 15.90 -20.29
N LYS A 504 -17.65 16.18 -19.36
CA LYS A 504 -17.74 17.49 -18.69
C LYS A 504 -16.50 17.73 -17.81
N GLN A 505 -16.11 16.73 -17.03
CA GLN A 505 -14.90 16.75 -16.20
C GLN A 505 -13.63 16.99 -17.04
N LEU A 506 -13.45 16.24 -18.12
CA LEU A 506 -12.28 16.37 -19.01
C LEU A 506 -12.20 17.73 -19.72
N ARG A 507 -13.35 18.36 -20.05
CA ARG A 507 -13.37 19.71 -20.61
C ARG A 507 -12.87 20.77 -19.61
N ARG A 508 -13.35 20.74 -18.36
CA ARG A 508 -12.83 21.66 -17.33
C ARG A 508 -11.36 21.42 -17.02
N LEU A 509 -10.97 20.16 -16.99
CA LEU A 509 -9.57 19.80 -16.82
C LEU A 509 -8.70 20.36 -17.95
N SER A 510 -9.18 20.35 -19.19
CA SER A 510 -8.47 20.93 -20.33
C SER A 510 -8.28 22.44 -20.15
N THR A 511 -9.32 23.18 -19.76
CA THR A 511 -9.22 24.61 -19.45
C THR A 511 -8.19 24.86 -18.35
N TRP A 512 -8.28 24.13 -17.22
CA TRP A 512 -7.32 24.22 -16.13
C TRP A 512 -5.88 23.89 -16.59
N CYS A 513 -5.71 22.88 -17.45
CA CYS A 513 -4.41 22.53 -18.02
C CYS A 513 -3.84 23.65 -18.90
N SER A 514 -4.70 24.35 -19.66
CA SER A 514 -4.29 25.52 -20.45
C SER A 514 -3.82 26.66 -19.55
N ASP A 515 -4.61 27.01 -18.53
CA ASP A 515 -4.33 28.12 -17.60
C ASP A 515 -3.03 27.88 -16.81
N TRP A 516 -2.83 26.63 -16.37
CA TRP A 516 -1.69 26.24 -15.54
C TRP A 516 -0.62 25.48 -16.32
N LYS A 517 -0.50 25.73 -17.62
CA LYS A 517 0.57 25.21 -18.49
C LYS A 517 0.92 23.74 -18.19
N THR A 518 -0.09 22.90 -18.09
CA THR A 518 0.02 21.46 -17.86
C THR A 518 -0.51 20.73 -19.09
N LYS A 519 0.06 19.58 -19.43
CA LYS A 519 -0.36 18.83 -20.62
C LYS A 519 -0.63 17.38 -20.29
N ILE A 520 -1.77 16.90 -20.77
CA ILE A 520 -2.18 15.50 -20.68
C ILE A 520 -1.93 14.85 -22.04
N ASN A 521 -1.41 13.63 -22.00
CA ASN A 521 -1.25 12.80 -23.19
C ASN A 521 -2.49 11.92 -23.38
N ALA A 522 -3.43 12.33 -24.24
CA ALA A 522 -4.67 11.58 -24.47
C ALA A 522 -4.39 10.17 -25.01
N THR A 523 -3.37 9.99 -25.87
CA THR A 523 -3.03 8.69 -26.46
C THR A 523 -2.49 7.66 -25.46
N LYS A 524 -1.86 8.11 -24.37
CA LYS A 524 -1.37 7.26 -23.28
C LYS A 524 -2.35 7.16 -22.12
N SER A 525 -3.25 8.13 -21.99
CA SER A 525 -4.37 8.05 -21.07
C SER A 525 -5.29 6.90 -21.48
N THR A 526 -5.99 6.32 -20.51
CA THR A 526 -6.79 5.10 -20.76
C THR A 526 -8.13 5.20 -20.05
N ALA A 527 -9.17 4.69 -20.71
CA ALA A 527 -10.52 4.58 -20.15
C ALA A 527 -10.88 3.11 -19.91
N LEU A 528 -11.59 2.82 -18.83
CA LEU A 528 -12.08 1.49 -18.48
C LEU A 528 -13.55 1.59 -18.10
N LEU A 529 -14.40 0.88 -18.85
CA LEU A 529 -15.84 0.80 -18.60
C LEU A 529 -16.14 -0.45 -17.78
N PHE A 530 -16.76 -0.27 -16.61
CA PHE A 530 -17.30 -1.33 -15.77
C PHE A 530 -18.74 -1.65 -16.16
N SER A 531 -18.89 -2.35 -17.29
CA SER A 531 -20.18 -2.79 -17.84
C SER A 531 -19.97 -3.93 -18.84
N THR A 532 -21.01 -4.73 -19.06
CA THR A 532 -21.09 -5.68 -20.18
C THR A 532 -21.41 -5.02 -21.52
N ASN A 533 -21.96 -3.80 -21.48
CA ASN A 533 -22.37 -3.05 -22.67
C ASN A 533 -21.17 -2.27 -23.25
N LYS A 534 -21.27 -1.88 -24.52
CA LYS A 534 -20.31 -0.94 -25.12
C LYS A 534 -20.53 0.48 -24.57
N LEU A 535 -19.53 1.34 -24.71
CA LEU A 535 -19.73 2.77 -24.51
C LEU A 535 -20.65 3.32 -25.60
N ASP A 536 -21.67 4.07 -25.19
CA ASP A 536 -22.60 4.72 -26.12
C ASP A 536 -22.00 6.02 -26.70
N GLN A 537 -21.06 6.64 -25.98
CA GLN A 537 -20.38 7.87 -26.38
C GLN A 537 -18.87 7.73 -26.16
N PRO A 538 -18.04 8.27 -27.07
CA PRO A 538 -16.59 8.29 -26.89
C PRO A 538 -16.21 9.22 -25.73
N ILE A 539 -15.13 8.86 -25.03
CA ILE A 539 -14.50 9.72 -24.04
C ILE A 539 -13.41 10.51 -24.75
N THR A 540 -13.50 11.84 -24.73
CA THR A 540 -12.59 12.70 -25.49
C THR A 540 -11.89 13.72 -24.60
N TYR A 541 -10.65 14.04 -24.95
CA TYR A 541 -9.87 15.12 -24.36
C TYR A 541 -9.24 15.93 -25.50
N ASN A 542 -9.59 17.23 -25.62
CA ASN A 542 -9.19 18.09 -26.73
C ASN A 542 -9.43 17.46 -28.11
N ASP A 543 -10.65 16.95 -28.31
CA ASP A 543 -11.10 16.30 -29.54
C ASP A 543 -10.36 14.99 -29.90
N GLU A 544 -9.41 14.55 -29.07
CA GLU A 544 -8.77 13.23 -29.19
C GLU A 544 -9.50 12.19 -28.33
N GLU A 545 -9.83 11.03 -28.91
CA GLU A 545 -10.48 9.94 -28.19
C GLU A 545 -9.50 9.22 -27.25
N ILE A 546 -9.87 9.13 -25.96
CA ILE A 546 -9.21 8.27 -24.99
C ILE A 546 -9.77 6.85 -25.17
N LYS A 547 -8.95 5.99 -25.78
CA LYS A 547 -9.40 4.65 -26.17
C LYS A 547 -9.79 3.78 -24.96
N PRO A 548 -10.99 3.18 -24.98
CA PRO A 548 -11.41 2.22 -23.96
C PRO A 548 -10.56 0.95 -24.00
N GLN A 549 -10.15 0.47 -22.83
CA GLN A 549 -9.42 -0.78 -22.65
C GLN A 549 -10.22 -1.75 -21.78
N LYS A 550 -9.85 -3.04 -21.83
CA LYS A 550 -10.44 -4.07 -20.95
C LYS A 550 -9.79 -4.12 -19.57
N HIS A 551 -8.63 -3.49 -19.43
CA HIS A 551 -7.88 -3.42 -18.19
C HIS A 551 -7.04 -2.14 -18.16
N ILE A 552 -6.81 -1.59 -16.97
CA ILE A 552 -5.90 -0.45 -16.74
C ILE A 552 -4.90 -0.85 -15.66
N LYS A 553 -3.65 -0.38 -15.81
CA LYS A 553 -2.65 -0.50 -14.75
C LYS A 553 -2.64 0.79 -13.94
N TYR A 554 -3.05 0.72 -12.67
CA TYR A 554 -3.04 1.84 -11.73
C TYR A 554 -2.24 1.45 -10.49
N LEU A 555 -1.27 2.27 -10.09
CA LEU A 555 -0.39 2.07 -8.91
C LEU A 555 0.23 0.67 -8.80
N GLY A 556 0.50 0.01 -9.92
CA GLY A 556 1.12 -1.31 -9.98
C GLY A 556 0.14 -2.50 -10.05
N VAL A 557 -1.16 -2.28 -9.80
CA VAL A 557 -2.22 -3.29 -9.94
C VAL A 557 -2.93 -3.15 -11.29
N THR A 558 -3.30 -4.27 -11.89
CA THR A 558 -4.03 -4.28 -13.17
C THR A 558 -5.51 -4.53 -12.89
N ILE A 559 -6.32 -3.50 -13.03
CA ILE A 559 -7.76 -3.53 -12.78
C ILE A 559 -8.46 -3.85 -14.10
N ASP A 560 -9.24 -4.92 -14.14
CA ASP A 560 -10.09 -5.29 -15.28
C ASP A 560 -11.54 -4.85 -15.06
N ASN A 561 -12.31 -4.82 -16.15
CA ASN A 561 -13.70 -4.37 -16.13
C ASN A 561 -14.68 -5.27 -15.35
N ARG A 562 -14.22 -6.42 -14.83
CA ARG A 562 -15.01 -7.35 -14.03
C ARG A 562 -14.59 -7.38 -12.57
N LEU A 563 -13.50 -6.69 -12.22
CA LEU A 563 -12.84 -6.77 -10.92
C LEU A 563 -12.49 -8.22 -10.50
N ASP A 564 -12.17 -9.08 -11.49
CA ASP A 564 -11.78 -10.48 -11.23
C ASP A 564 -10.26 -10.67 -11.12
N PHE A 565 -9.50 -9.62 -11.45
CA PHE A 565 -8.04 -9.49 -11.39
C PHE A 565 -7.26 -10.59 -12.11
N HIS A 566 -7.89 -11.32 -13.05
CA HIS A 566 -7.22 -12.41 -13.76
C HIS A 566 -5.98 -11.93 -14.51
N GLN A 567 -6.05 -10.77 -15.16
CA GLN A 567 -4.90 -10.22 -15.87
C GLN A 567 -3.79 -9.77 -14.91
N HIS A 568 -4.15 -9.24 -13.73
CA HIS A 568 -3.18 -8.89 -12.70
C HIS A 568 -2.41 -10.11 -12.21
N VAL A 569 -3.12 -11.19 -11.89
CA VAL A 569 -2.49 -12.45 -11.44
C VAL A 569 -1.58 -13.00 -12.53
N ARG A 570 -1.98 -13.01 -13.81
CA ARG A 570 -1.09 -13.41 -14.92
C ARG A 570 0.19 -12.58 -14.98
N ASN A 571 0.10 -11.27 -14.78
CA ASN A 571 1.25 -10.37 -14.75
C ASN A 571 2.19 -10.70 -13.57
N ILE A 572 1.62 -11.00 -12.38
CA ILE A 572 2.37 -11.47 -11.21
C ILE A 572 3.08 -12.79 -11.54
N LEU A 573 2.36 -13.80 -12.07
CA LEU A 573 2.91 -15.11 -12.41
C LEU A 573 4.11 -14.98 -13.36
N THR A 574 3.99 -14.16 -14.40
CA THR A 574 5.07 -13.90 -15.37
C THR A 574 6.30 -13.30 -14.67
N SER A 575 6.11 -12.24 -13.88
CA SER A 575 7.19 -11.58 -13.13
C SER A 575 7.89 -12.53 -12.15
N VAL A 576 7.10 -13.30 -11.40
CA VAL A 576 7.60 -14.27 -10.42
C VAL A 576 8.34 -15.41 -11.11
N ASN A 577 7.85 -15.93 -12.23
CA ASN A 577 8.53 -16.97 -12.98
C ASN A 577 9.86 -16.47 -13.55
N THR A 578 9.93 -15.25 -14.09
CA THR A 578 11.19 -14.66 -14.56
C THR A 578 12.18 -14.50 -13.41
N LYS A 579 11.75 -14.00 -12.24
CA LYS A 579 12.60 -13.90 -11.04
C LYS A 579 13.06 -15.27 -10.57
N THR A 580 12.15 -16.25 -10.52
CA THR A 580 12.46 -17.62 -10.10
C THR A 580 13.48 -18.28 -11.02
N ALA A 581 13.33 -18.12 -12.35
CA ALA A 581 14.31 -18.62 -13.32
C ALA A 581 15.70 -18.02 -13.08
N SER A 582 15.79 -16.72 -12.80
CA SER A 582 17.08 -16.08 -12.47
C SER A 582 17.70 -16.55 -11.15
N LEU A 583 16.90 -17.12 -10.26
CA LEU A 583 17.35 -17.57 -8.93
C LEU A 583 17.58 -19.09 -8.85
N ILE A 584 17.17 -19.85 -9.87
CA ILE A 584 17.10 -21.31 -9.78
C ILE A 584 18.46 -21.97 -9.50
N GLN A 585 19.55 -21.41 -10.03
CA GLN A 585 20.90 -21.90 -9.80
C GLN A 585 21.32 -21.83 -8.33
N TYR A 586 20.82 -20.84 -7.57
CA TYR A 586 21.13 -20.66 -6.16
C TYR A 586 20.29 -21.58 -5.28
N VAL A 587 19.00 -21.71 -5.61
CA VAL A 587 18.08 -22.57 -4.84
C VAL A 587 18.46 -24.04 -4.97
N LYS A 588 18.96 -24.45 -6.15
CA LYS A 588 19.48 -25.82 -6.40
C LYS A 588 20.84 -26.11 -5.77
N ALA A 589 21.59 -25.10 -5.32
CA ALA A 589 22.93 -25.27 -4.74
C ALA A 589 22.89 -25.73 -3.27
N GLN A 590 22.31 -26.91 -3.04
CA GLN A 590 22.00 -27.48 -1.73
C GLN A 590 23.20 -27.63 -0.79
N HIS A 591 24.38 -27.95 -1.35
CA HIS A 591 25.59 -28.18 -0.58
C HIS A 591 26.21 -26.89 0.00
N ILE A 592 25.68 -25.71 -0.36
CA ILE A 592 26.25 -24.41 0.02
C ILE A 592 25.19 -23.46 0.57
N ILE A 593 23.99 -23.44 -0.01
CA ILE A 593 22.91 -22.55 0.43
C ILE A 593 21.97 -23.32 1.35
N SER A 594 21.91 -22.89 2.61
CA SER A 594 21.01 -23.45 3.63
C SER A 594 19.54 -23.15 3.34
N THR A 595 18.64 -23.97 3.90
CA THR A 595 17.19 -23.76 3.89
C THR A 595 16.82 -22.37 4.38
N LYS A 596 17.40 -21.90 5.48
CA LYS A 596 17.20 -20.54 6.04
C LYS A 596 17.47 -19.45 5.00
N THR A 597 18.58 -19.55 4.27
CA THR A 597 18.93 -18.57 3.24
C THR A 597 17.93 -18.59 2.08
N LYS A 598 17.46 -19.77 1.66
CA LYS A 598 16.44 -19.90 0.60
C LYS A 598 15.10 -19.30 1.02
N SER A 599 14.68 -19.53 2.26
CA SER A 599 13.51 -18.90 2.87
C SER A 599 13.57 -17.38 2.80
N ILE A 600 14.73 -16.82 3.14
CA ILE A 600 14.96 -15.37 3.07
C ILE A 600 14.87 -14.89 1.62
N LEU A 601 15.43 -15.61 0.64
CA LEU A 601 15.30 -15.26 -0.79
C LEU A 601 13.84 -15.24 -1.25
N TYR A 602 13.05 -16.25 -0.86
CA TYR A 602 11.62 -16.31 -1.19
C TYR A 602 10.87 -15.12 -0.57
N ASN A 603 11.02 -14.90 0.74
CA ASN A 603 10.30 -13.88 1.49
C ASN A 603 10.68 -12.44 1.08
N THR A 604 11.87 -12.23 0.49
CA THR A 604 12.36 -10.89 0.14
C THR A 604 12.23 -10.55 -1.33
N LEU A 605 12.24 -11.54 -2.23
CA LEU A 605 12.23 -11.30 -3.69
C LEU A 605 10.97 -11.78 -4.39
N ILE A 606 10.36 -12.87 -3.90
CA ILE A 606 9.22 -13.53 -4.53
C ILE A 606 7.93 -13.11 -3.87
N ARG A 607 7.77 -13.37 -2.56
CA ARG A 607 6.55 -13.06 -1.79
C ARG A 607 6.10 -11.59 -1.94
N PRO A 608 6.98 -10.57 -1.88
CA PRO A 608 6.55 -9.17 -2.05
C PRO A 608 6.01 -8.86 -3.45
N THR A 609 6.39 -9.63 -4.46
CA THR A 609 5.83 -9.49 -5.82
C THR A 609 4.40 -10.00 -5.88
N ILE A 610 4.09 -11.03 -5.08
CA ILE A 610 2.75 -11.64 -5.00
C ILE A 610 1.85 -10.81 -4.09
N THR A 611 2.38 -10.25 -3.00
CA THR A 611 1.58 -9.64 -1.92
C THR A 611 1.40 -8.12 -2.05
N TYR A 612 2.04 -7.48 -3.02
CA TYR A 612 1.88 -6.04 -3.25
C TYR A 612 0.43 -5.69 -3.61
N GLY A 613 -0.16 -4.76 -2.86
CA GLY A 613 -1.54 -4.31 -3.07
C GLY A 613 -2.61 -5.36 -2.78
N LEU A 614 -2.26 -6.49 -2.15
CA LEU A 614 -3.14 -7.66 -1.99
C LEU A 614 -4.54 -7.33 -1.45
N PRO A 615 -4.69 -6.52 -0.38
CA PRO A 615 -6.02 -6.20 0.14
C PRO A 615 -6.96 -5.54 -0.88
N ALA A 616 -6.43 -4.90 -1.93
CA ALA A 616 -7.24 -4.26 -2.97
C ALA A 616 -7.77 -5.24 -4.04
N TRP A 617 -7.08 -6.36 -4.27
CA TRP A 617 -7.44 -7.31 -5.34
C TRP A 617 -7.80 -8.70 -4.80
N ASP A 618 -8.03 -8.84 -3.49
CA ASP A 618 -8.32 -10.13 -2.84
C ASP A 618 -9.64 -10.81 -3.29
N ASN A 619 -10.44 -10.11 -4.09
CA ASN A 619 -11.69 -10.62 -4.68
C ASN A 619 -11.44 -11.51 -5.91
N ILE A 620 -10.48 -12.43 -5.84
CA ILE A 620 -10.21 -13.40 -6.91
C ILE A 620 -10.89 -14.74 -6.63
N LEU A 621 -11.14 -15.50 -7.70
CA LEU A 621 -11.62 -16.88 -7.58
C LEU A 621 -10.59 -17.78 -6.90
N ASP A 622 -11.05 -18.75 -6.09
CA ASP A 622 -10.20 -19.77 -5.45
C ASP A 622 -9.30 -20.50 -6.46
N SER A 623 -9.81 -20.76 -7.66
CA SER A 623 -9.02 -21.38 -8.74
C SER A 623 -7.81 -20.53 -9.14
N THR A 624 -7.97 -19.21 -9.14
CA THR A 624 -6.90 -18.25 -9.44
C THR A 624 -5.94 -18.15 -8.26
N TRP A 625 -6.45 -18.10 -7.03
CA TRP A 625 -5.63 -18.12 -5.82
C TRP A 625 -4.73 -19.37 -5.75
N ARG A 626 -5.27 -20.56 -6.06
CA ARG A 626 -4.50 -21.81 -6.15
C ARG A 626 -3.32 -21.74 -7.10
N THR A 627 -3.38 -20.91 -8.16
CA THR A 627 -2.23 -20.74 -9.06
C THR A 627 -1.05 -20.00 -8.40
N LEU A 628 -1.35 -19.08 -7.46
CA LEU A 628 -0.34 -18.39 -6.66
C LEU A 628 0.24 -19.34 -5.59
N GLU A 629 -0.62 -20.12 -4.93
CA GLU A 629 -0.21 -21.15 -3.96
C GLU A 629 0.71 -22.18 -4.62
N ASN A 630 0.41 -22.62 -5.84
CA ASN A 630 1.28 -23.55 -6.58
C ASN A 630 2.71 -23.03 -6.76
N ILE A 631 2.90 -21.71 -6.87
CA ILE A 631 4.25 -21.13 -6.89
C ILE A 631 4.90 -21.20 -5.52
N GLU A 632 4.17 -20.88 -4.45
CA GLU A 632 4.68 -21.05 -3.09
C GLU A 632 5.08 -22.50 -2.87
N THR A 633 4.20 -23.47 -3.14
CA THR A 633 4.48 -24.90 -3.02
C THR A 633 5.73 -25.31 -3.79
N LYS A 634 5.90 -24.81 -5.02
CA LYS A 634 7.11 -25.04 -5.83
C LYS A 634 8.37 -24.51 -5.13
N TRP A 635 8.32 -23.31 -4.56
CA TRP A 635 9.42 -22.73 -3.81
C TRP A 635 9.70 -23.46 -2.50
N CYS A 636 8.67 -23.90 -1.79
CA CYS A 636 8.77 -24.68 -0.56
C CYS A 636 9.46 -26.02 -0.82
N ARG A 637 9.02 -26.77 -1.84
CA ARG A 637 9.67 -28.02 -2.27
C ARG A 637 11.13 -27.81 -2.66
N MET A 638 11.43 -26.74 -3.41
CA MET A 638 12.82 -26.40 -3.77
C MET A 638 13.67 -25.98 -2.55
N THR A 639 13.06 -25.39 -1.54
CA THR A 639 13.72 -24.92 -0.32
C THR A 639 14.03 -26.09 0.62
N LEU A 640 13.06 -26.99 0.80
CA LEU A 640 13.12 -28.14 1.70
C LEU A 640 13.68 -29.41 1.05
N HIS A 641 13.97 -29.38 -0.25
CA HIS A 641 14.44 -30.55 -1.02
C HIS A 641 13.45 -31.70 -1.08
N LEU A 642 12.16 -31.37 -1.05
CA LEU A 642 11.11 -32.37 -1.04
C LEU A 642 10.72 -32.79 -2.48
N PRO A 643 10.46 -34.09 -2.71
CA PRO A 643 9.92 -34.59 -3.97
C PRO A 643 8.62 -33.88 -4.40
N ARG A 644 8.31 -33.92 -5.70
CA ARG A 644 7.13 -33.25 -6.25
C ARG A 644 5.81 -33.82 -5.73
N ASP A 645 5.82 -35.09 -5.39
CA ASP A 645 4.75 -35.94 -4.88
C ASP A 645 4.55 -35.83 -3.36
N THR A 646 5.40 -35.10 -2.65
CA THR A 646 5.20 -34.83 -1.20
C THR A 646 3.84 -34.19 -0.95
N ARG A 647 3.12 -34.74 0.04
CA ARG A 647 1.79 -34.28 0.45
C ARG A 647 1.84 -32.83 0.94
N LEU A 648 0.78 -32.07 0.69
CA LEU A 648 0.73 -30.64 1.02
C LEU A 648 0.75 -30.39 2.54
N GLU A 649 0.12 -31.27 3.31
CA GLU A 649 0.09 -31.19 4.78
C GLU A 649 1.51 -31.28 5.35
N GLU A 650 2.24 -32.35 5.03
CA GLU A 650 3.64 -32.55 5.42
C GLU A 650 4.56 -31.40 4.98
N LEU A 651 4.30 -30.85 3.80
CA LEU A 651 5.04 -29.70 3.28
C LEU A 651 4.81 -28.44 4.12
N TYR A 652 3.55 -28.18 4.51
CA TYR A 652 3.17 -26.99 5.27
C TYR A 652 3.63 -27.05 6.73
N ASP A 653 3.60 -28.22 7.35
CA ASP A 653 4.13 -28.43 8.70
C ASP A 653 5.66 -28.23 8.77
N SER A 654 6.34 -28.51 7.66
CA SER A 654 7.79 -28.38 7.54
C SER A 654 8.25 -26.98 7.15
N LEU A 655 7.36 -25.99 7.04
CA LEU A 655 7.72 -24.68 6.49
C LEU A 655 8.54 -23.82 7.47
N PRO A 656 9.68 -23.27 7.01
CA PRO A 656 10.46 -22.32 7.78
C PRO A 656 9.92 -20.88 7.72
N PHE A 657 8.71 -20.67 7.19
CA PHE A 657 8.05 -19.37 7.05
C PHE A 657 6.53 -19.51 6.90
N ASP A 658 5.79 -18.43 7.19
CA ASP A 658 4.33 -18.41 7.07
C ASP A 658 3.84 -18.70 5.64
N THR A 659 2.74 -19.41 5.49
CA THR A 659 2.11 -19.64 4.18
C THR A 659 1.61 -18.34 3.55
N LEU A 660 1.39 -18.37 2.23
CA LEU A 660 0.82 -17.25 1.49
C LEU A 660 -0.59 -16.94 2.00
N MET A 661 -1.37 -17.97 2.34
CA MET A 661 -2.69 -17.82 2.97
C MET A 661 -2.61 -17.12 4.33
N LYS A 662 -1.67 -17.51 5.20
CA LYS A 662 -1.48 -16.84 6.49
C LYS A 662 -1.04 -15.38 6.32
N THR A 663 -0.20 -15.12 5.31
CA THR A 663 0.22 -13.74 4.96
C THR A 663 -0.94 -12.91 4.42
N ARG A 664 -1.78 -13.50 3.55
CA ARG A 664 -3.01 -12.88 3.05
C ARG A 664 -3.90 -12.45 4.22
N ASN A 665 -4.22 -13.38 5.11
CA ASN A 665 -5.07 -13.10 6.28
C ASN A 665 -4.47 -12.01 7.16
N LYS A 666 -3.15 -12.04 7.39
CA LYS A 666 -2.46 -10.99 8.13
C LYS A 666 -2.57 -9.62 7.46
N LEU A 667 -2.31 -9.52 6.16
CA LEU A 667 -2.41 -8.25 5.43
C LEU A 667 -3.83 -7.69 5.42
N LEU A 668 -4.84 -8.55 5.33
CA LEU A 668 -6.25 -8.15 5.43
C LEU A 668 -6.57 -7.67 6.85
N LEU A 669 -6.18 -8.43 7.89
CA LEU A 669 -6.39 -8.04 9.29
C LEU A 669 -5.69 -6.71 9.63
N ASP A 670 -4.44 -6.53 9.21
CA ASP A 670 -3.68 -5.30 9.42
C ASP A 670 -4.38 -4.10 8.75
N PHE A 671 -4.94 -4.31 7.55
CA PHE A 671 -5.76 -3.30 6.88
C PHE A 671 -7.04 -2.99 7.68
N TYR A 672 -7.82 -4.01 8.08
CA TYR A 672 -9.07 -3.78 8.79
C TYR A 672 -8.88 -3.15 10.17
N ARG A 673 -7.78 -3.47 10.87
CA ARG A 673 -7.42 -2.85 12.16
C ARG A 673 -7.05 -1.37 12.03
N THR A 674 -6.48 -0.98 10.90
CA THR A 674 -6.00 0.39 10.67
C THR A 674 -7.02 1.28 9.96
N LYS A 675 -8.09 0.69 9.40
CA LYS A 675 -9.16 1.41 8.69
C LYS A 675 -9.85 2.46 9.57
N ASP A 676 -10.28 2.08 10.77
CA ASP A 676 -11.07 2.93 11.67
C ASP A 676 -10.23 4.10 12.23
N ASN A 677 -8.89 3.94 12.30
CA ASN A 677 -7.94 4.95 12.79
C ASN A 677 -7.28 5.78 11.66
N HIS A 678 -7.71 5.61 10.40
CA HIS A 678 -7.09 6.32 9.27
C HIS A 678 -7.63 7.76 9.17
N PRO A 679 -6.78 8.79 9.01
CA PRO A 679 -7.19 10.20 9.07
C PRO A 679 -8.23 10.64 8.02
N ASN A 680 -8.40 9.87 6.95
CA ASN A 680 -9.43 10.08 5.91
C ASN A 680 -10.76 9.33 6.16
N HIS A 681 -10.87 8.52 7.23
CA HIS A 681 -12.11 7.80 7.54
C HIS A 681 -13.25 8.77 7.88
N GLU A 682 -12.93 9.87 8.58
CA GLU A 682 -13.90 10.91 8.97
C GLU A 682 -14.10 12.02 7.92
N LYS A 683 -13.08 12.31 7.11
CA LYS A 683 -13.07 13.51 6.23
C LYS A 683 -13.51 13.24 4.77
N GLY A 684 -13.75 11.98 4.41
CA GLY A 684 -13.92 11.56 3.02
C GLY A 684 -15.33 11.19 2.56
N ARG A 685 -16.36 11.29 3.42
CA ARG A 685 -17.74 10.93 3.06
C ARG A 685 -18.70 12.10 3.23
N PRO A 686 -19.24 12.68 2.14
CA PRO A 686 -20.55 13.29 2.19
C PRO A 686 -21.58 12.14 2.19
N GLY A 687 -22.24 11.92 3.32
CA GLY A 687 -23.41 11.04 3.45
C GLY A 687 -23.09 9.57 3.81
N ASN A 688 -23.18 9.27 5.10
CA ASN A 688 -23.83 8.08 5.70
C ASN A 688 -23.25 7.87 7.11
N GLU A 689 -23.96 8.42 8.10
CA GLU A 689 -23.67 8.32 9.54
C GLU A 689 -24.08 6.98 10.16
N ASP A 690 -24.71 6.08 9.40
CA ASP A 690 -25.39 4.89 9.95
C ASP A 690 -24.48 3.75 10.48
N SER A 691 -23.15 3.86 10.39
CA SER A 691 -22.25 2.79 10.88
C SER A 691 -21.83 2.91 12.35
N ALA A 692 -22.26 3.95 13.07
CA ALA A 692 -21.89 4.20 14.47
C ALA A 692 -22.82 3.49 15.49
N GLU A 693 -23.99 3.00 15.09
CA GLU A 693 -25.06 2.58 16.02
C GLU A 693 -24.95 1.14 16.56
N ARG A 694 -23.87 0.39 16.27
CA ARG A 694 -23.79 -1.05 16.59
C ARG A 694 -23.15 -1.42 17.94
N TYR A 695 -22.60 -0.47 18.69
CA TYR A 695 -21.99 -0.74 20.00
C TYR A 695 -22.58 0.18 21.05
N PRO A 696 -22.84 -0.32 22.27
CA PRO A 696 -23.43 0.51 23.29
C PRO A 696 -22.55 1.72 23.54
N ASP A 697 -23.18 2.90 23.59
CA ASP A 697 -22.51 4.14 23.92
C ASP A 697 -21.93 4.01 25.33
N LYS A 698 -20.59 3.88 25.40
CA LYS A 698 -19.83 3.70 26.66
C LYS A 698 -20.23 4.79 27.67
N THR A 699 -20.50 6.00 27.18
CA THR A 699 -20.91 7.16 27.97
C THR A 699 -22.28 6.97 28.60
N LYS A 700 -23.29 6.49 27.86
CA LYS A 700 -24.64 6.22 28.39
C LYS A 700 -24.70 5.09 29.42
N ILE A 701 -23.92 4.02 29.23
CA ILE A 701 -23.83 2.93 30.20
C ILE A 701 -23.22 3.43 31.51
N ILE A 702 -22.13 4.20 31.41
CA ILE A 702 -21.45 4.78 32.57
C ILE A 702 -22.37 5.74 33.32
N GLU A 703 -23.12 6.59 32.61
CA GLU A 703 -24.10 7.52 33.20
C GLU A 703 -25.27 6.79 33.89
N SER A 704 -25.57 5.55 33.50
CA SER A 704 -26.69 4.74 34.02
C SER A 704 -26.28 3.69 35.06
N ILE A 705 -25.01 3.70 35.50
CA ILE A 705 -24.44 2.68 36.40
C ILE A 705 -25.26 2.48 37.67
N ASN A 706 -25.75 3.58 38.27
CA ASN A 706 -26.51 3.53 39.51
C ASN A 706 -27.85 2.79 39.33
N VAL A 707 -28.54 2.98 38.20
CA VAL A 707 -29.80 2.27 37.88
C VAL A 707 -29.55 0.76 37.74
N ILE A 708 -28.44 0.40 37.09
CA ILE A 708 -28.02 -1.00 36.89
C ILE A 708 -27.69 -1.64 38.24
N VAL A 709 -26.96 -0.95 39.11
CA VAL A 709 -26.61 -1.44 40.45
C VAL A 709 -27.85 -1.66 41.32
N TYR A 710 -28.78 -0.69 41.39
CA TYR A 710 -30.00 -0.87 42.19
C TYR A 710 -30.88 -2.02 41.68
N SER A 711 -31.00 -2.15 40.36
CA SER A 711 -31.76 -3.24 39.72
C SER A 711 -31.10 -4.60 39.97
N THR A 712 -29.77 -4.63 40.08
CA THR A 712 -28.99 -5.83 40.44
C THR A 712 -29.26 -6.24 41.88
N LEU A 713 -29.21 -5.30 42.83
CA LEU A 713 -29.51 -5.59 44.23
C LEU A 713 -30.95 -6.09 44.41
N ASP A 714 -31.90 -5.53 43.66
CA ASP A 714 -33.28 -6.01 43.62
C ASP A 714 -33.42 -7.43 43.07
N ALA A 715 -32.66 -7.77 42.02
CA ALA A 715 -32.62 -9.13 41.51
C ALA A 715 -32.09 -10.11 42.57
N ILE A 716 -31.02 -9.76 43.30
CA ILE A 716 -30.45 -10.61 44.38
C ILE A 716 -31.44 -10.83 45.51
N VAL A 717 -32.17 -9.79 45.93
CA VAL A 717 -33.20 -9.92 46.99
C VAL A 717 -34.30 -10.91 46.58
N LEU A 718 -34.59 -11.03 45.29
CA LEU A 718 -35.61 -11.93 44.75
C LEU A 718 -35.08 -13.34 44.45
N SER A 719 -33.79 -13.50 44.15
CA SER A 719 -33.22 -14.75 43.63
C SER A 719 -32.29 -15.50 44.59
N ALA A 720 -31.73 -14.84 45.62
CA ALA A 720 -30.67 -15.44 46.43
C ALA A 720 -31.17 -16.57 47.37
N PRO A 721 -30.42 -17.69 47.48
CA PRO A 721 -30.87 -18.88 48.19
C PRO A 721 -30.76 -18.84 49.73
N GLY A 722 -30.30 -17.75 50.35
CA GLY A 722 -30.05 -17.68 51.80
C GLY A 722 -30.29 -16.32 52.44
N GLY A 723 -30.90 -16.32 53.64
CA GLY A 723 -31.36 -15.11 54.34
C GLY A 723 -30.27 -14.05 54.57
N GLY A 724 -29.04 -14.46 54.91
CA GLY A 724 -27.94 -13.52 55.15
C GLY A 724 -27.46 -12.76 53.90
N VAL A 725 -27.61 -13.33 52.70
CA VAL A 725 -27.27 -12.65 51.42
C VAL A 725 -28.36 -11.63 51.08
N ILE A 726 -29.62 -11.96 51.34
CA ILE A 726 -30.77 -11.08 51.13
C ILE A 726 -30.72 -9.89 52.09
N GLU A 727 -30.45 -10.13 53.38
CA GLU A 727 -30.30 -9.07 54.38
C GLU A 727 -29.16 -8.10 54.00
N LEU A 728 -28.02 -8.63 53.56
CA LEU A 728 -26.90 -7.82 53.11
C LEU A 728 -27.24 -7.00 51.84
N ALA A 729 -27.96 -7.58 50.88
CA ALA A 729 -28.43 -6.87 49.69
C ALA A 729 -29.39 -5.71 50.04
N GLN A 730 -30.30 -5.95 50.98
CA GLN A 730 -31.24 -4.93 51.49
C GLN A 730 -30.54 -3.83 52.29
N GLU A 731 -29.51 -4.19 53.07
CA GLU A 731 -28.69 -3.24 53.83
C GLU A 731 -27.86 -2.33 52.91
N ILE A 732 -27.24 -2.90 51.87
CA ILE A 732 -26.52 -2.15 50.83
C ILE A 732 -27.49 -1.23 50.07
N LYS A 733 -28.72 -1.69 49.79
CA LYS A 733 -29.76 -0.88 49.13
C LYS A 733 -30.26 0.27 50.02
N GLY A 734 -30.35 0.06 51.33
CA GLY A 734 -30.86 1.05 52.30
C GLY A 734 -29.83 2.08 52.79
N SER A 735 -28.55 1.86 52.51
CA SER A 735 -27.46 2.77 52.87
C SER A 735 -27.49 4.01 51.96
N VAL A 736 -27.71 5.19 52.54
CA VAL A 736 -27.80 6.47 51.79
C VAL A 736 -26.46 6.77 51.10
N GLY A 737 -26.44 6.56 49.78
CA GLY A 737 -25.27 6.72 48.93
C GLY A 737 -24.42 5.47 48.93
N ILE A 738 -24.49 4.71 47.83
CA ILE A 738 -23.49 3.69 47.49
C ILE A 738 -22.12 4.33 47.73
N CYS A 739 -21.33 3.80 48.66
CA CYS A 739 -20.02 4.37 49.00
C CYS A 739 -19.23 4.54 47.68
N ASN A 740 -18.62 5.70 47.42
CA ASN A 740 -17.92 6.01 46.15
C ASN A 740 -16.98 4.88 45.67
N HIS A 741 -16.47 4.08 46.62
CA HIS A 741 -15.63 2.92 46.36
C HIS A 741 -16.37 1.71 45.75
N PHE A 742 -17.61 1.43 46.14
CA PHE A 742 -18.44 0.38 45.53
C PHE A 742 -18.90 0.79 44.13
N GLU A 743 -19.28 2.06 43.93
CA GLU A 743 -19.57 2.60 42.61
C GLU A 743 -18.33 2.54 41.68
N SER A 744 -17.15 2.88 42.20
CA SER A 744 -15.87 2.74 41.48
C SER A 744 -15.52 1.27 41.15
N PHE A 745 -15.98 0.32 41.96
CA PHE A 745 -15.85 -1.10 41.66
C PHE A 745 -16.81 -1.52 40.54
N CYS A 746 -18.09 -1.15 40.63
CA CYS A 746 -19.07 -1.41 39.57
C CYS A 746 -18.69 -0.78 38.23
N LEU A 747 -18.15 0.44 38.22
CA LEU A 747 -17.64 1.10 37.03
C LEU A 747 -16.49 0.32 36.39
N ARG A 748 -15.52 -0.15 37.18
CA ARG A 748 -14.41 -0.97 36.68
C ARG A 748 -14.88 -2.29 36.10
N VAL A 749 -15.83 -2.96 36.75
CA VAL A 749 -16.46 -4.18 36.22
C VAL A 749 -17.16 -3.87 34.88
N CYS A 750 -17.94 -2.79 34.80
CA CYS A 750 -18.56 -2.34 33.55
C CYS A 750 -17.54 -2.01 32.45
N GLU A 751 -16.41 -1.39 32.77
CA GLU A 751 -15.36 -1.10 31.79
C GLU A 751 -14.72 -2.38 31.24
N ILE A 752 -14.44 -3.38 32.10
CA ILE A 752 -13.90 -4.68 31.69
C ILE A 752 -14.87 -5.40 30.74
N PHE A 753 -16.16 -5.36 31.06
CA PHE A 753 -17.20 -5.91 30.18
C PHE A 753 -17.31 -5.12 28.88
N CYS A 754 -17.39 -3.79 28.91
CA CYS A 754 -17.50 -2.94 27.73
C CYS A 754 -16.27 -3.07 26.81
N GLU A 755 -15.05 -3.09 27.34
CA GLU A 755 -13.84 -3.32 26.56
C GLU A 755 -13.85 -4.70 25.91
N GLY A 756 -14.32 -5.74 26.61
CA GLY A 756 -14.50 -7.09 26.06
C GLY A 756 -15.49 -7.15 24.89
N ILE A 757 -16.58 -6.39 24.98
CA ILE A 757 -17.62 -6.28 23.94
C ILE A 757 -17.08 -5.52 22.72
N ILE A 758 -16.44 -4.36 22.93
CA ILE A 758 -15.95 -3.46 21.87
C ILE A 758 -14.77 -4.09 21.12
N THR A 759 -13.84 -4.75 21.81
CA THR A 759 -12.64 -5.31 21.17
C THR A 759 -12.92 -6.53 20.29
N LYS A 760 -13.97 -7.31 20.57
CA LYS A 760 -14.23 -8.57 19.87
C LYS A 760 -15.29 -8.50 18.75
N LYS A 761 -16.04 -7.40 18.63
CA LYS A 761 -17.03 -7.13 17.56
C LYS A 761 -17.87 -8.38 17.17
N PHE A 762 -18.55 -9.00 18.14
CA PHE A 762 -19.37 -10.19 17.89
C PHE A 762 -20.64 -9.88 17.08
N LEU A 763 -20.96 -10.75 16.12
CA LEU A 763 -22.13 -10.62 15.23
C LEU A 763 -23.38 -11.38 15.74
N LEU A 764 -23.25 -12.26 16.74
CA LEU A 764 -24.34 -13.08 17.28
C LEU A 764 -24.48 -12.92 18.81
N PRO A 765 -25.69 -12.74 19.36
CA PRO A 765 -25.95 -12.57 20.81
C PRO A 765 -25.48 -13.75 21.68
N SER A 766 -25.47 -14.98 21.14
CA SER A 766 -25.08 -16.21 21.85
C SER A 766 -23.59 -16.23 22.22
N LYS A 767 -22.69 -15.80 21.32
CA LYS A 767 -21.24 -15.69 21.61
C LYS A 767 -20.86 -14.46 22.40
N LEU A 768 -21.65 -13.39 22.31
CA LEU A 768 -21.58 -12.28 23.24
C LEU A 768 -21.85 -12.81 24.67
N LEU A 769 -22.92 -13.59 24.86
CA LEU A 769 -23.21 -14.26 26.13
C LEU A 769 -22.07 -15.17 26.59
N GLU A 770 -21.52 -16.04 25.73
CA GLU A 770 -20.39 -16.91 26.10
C GLU A 770 -19.12 -16.12 26.50
N SER A 771 -18.78 -15.04 25.78
CA SER A 771 -17.62 -14.21 26.14
C SER A 771 -17.86 -13.44 27.44
N LEU A 772 -19.10 -13.01 27.70
CA LEU A 772 -19.48 -12.36 28.94
C LEU A 772 -19.44 -13.35 30.11
N VAL A 773 -20.00 -14.55 29.94
CA VAL A 773 -19.92 -15.64 30.93
C VAL A 773 -18.45 -15.95 31.26
N LYS A 774 -17.58 -16.02 30.26
CA LYS A 774 -16.14 -16.25 30.48
C LYS A 774 -15.44 -15.09 31.20
N GLN A 775 -15.88 -13.85 30.99
CA GLN A 775 -15.39 -12.71 31.77
C GLN A 775 -15.95 -12.72 33.20
N CYS A 776 -17.20 -13.16 33.39
CA CYS A 776 -17.78 -13.41 34.72
C CYS A 776 -16.98 -14.49 35.47
N GLU A 777 -16.60 -15.59 34.81
CA GLU A 777 -15.76 -16.64 35.39
C GLU A 777 -14.38 -16.11 35.82
N VAL A 778 -13.77 -15.23 35.01
CA VAL A 778 -12.49 -14.60 35.37
C VAL A 778 -12.64 -13.65 36.57
N LEU A 779 -13.66 -12.80 36.58
CA LEU A 779 -13.92 -11.86 37.68
C LEU A 779 -14.31 -12.57 39.00
N THR A 780 -15.07 -13.66 38.90
CA THR A 780 -15.44 -14.48 40.08
C THR A 780 -14.28 -15.31 40.63
N SER A 781 -13.27 -15.62 39.79
CA SER A 781 -12.07 -16.36 40.20
C SER A 781 -10.88 -15.48 40.61
N ASP A 782 -10.95 -14.15 40.41
CA ASP A 782 -9.91 -13.22 40.83
C ASP A 782 -9.94 -12.96 42.34
N LEU A 783 -8.95 -13.52 43.05
CA LEU A 783 -8.78 -13.39 44.50
C LEU A 783 -8.46 -11.95 44.95
N SER A 784 -7.88 -11.12 44.07
CA SER A 784 -7.54 -9.71 44.38
C SER A 784 -8.78 -8.82 44.39
N GLU A 785 -9.60 -8.89 43.33
CA GLU A 785 -10.87 -8.16 43.21
C GLU A 785 -11.85 -8.57 44.31
N ARG A 786 -11.94 -9.88 44.58
CA ARG A 786 -12.76 -10.44 45.68
C ARG A 786 -12.32 -9.93 47.05
N SER A 787 -11.00 -9.83 47.28
CA SER A 787 -10.48 -9.29 48.54
C SER A 787 -10.78 -7.81 48.69
N GLN A 788 -10.68 -7.02 47.61
CA GLN A 788 -11.04 -5.60 47.61
C GLN A 788 -12.53 -5.38 47.92
N LEU A 789 -13.45 -6.14 47.29
CA LEU A 789 -14.87 -5.99 47.62
C LEU A 789 -15.18 -6.38 49.06
N THR A 790 -14.55 -7.44 49.55
CA THR A 790 -14.69 -7.88 50.95
C THR A 790 -14.21 -6.77 51.91
N GLU A 791 -13.08 -6.12 51.61
CA GLU A 791 -12.54 -5.02 52.41
C GLU A 791 -13.43 -3.77 52.36
N LEU A 792 -14.03 -3.46 51.19
CA LEU A 792 -14.96 -2.36 51.00
C LEU A 792 -16.29 -2.55 51.74
N LEU A 793 -16.83 -3.77 51.75
CA LEU A 793 -18.06 -4.12 52.47
C LEU A 793 -17.83 -4.22 53.99
N VAL A 794 -16.64 -4.63 54.43
CA VAL A 794 -16.24 -4.63 55.85
C VAL A 794 -16.07 -3.21 56.38
N LEU A 795 -15.54 -2.29 55.57
CA LEU A 795 -15.42 -0.86 55.92
C LEU A 795 -16.78 -0.16 56.03
N SER A 796 -17.86 -0.69 55.43
CA SER A 796 -19.21 -0.09 55.43
C SER A 796 -20.11 -0.46 56.63
N ARG A 797 -19.54 -0.93 57.75
CA ARG A 797 -20.13 -0.94 59.12
C ARG A 797 -21.14 -2.05 59.48
N SER A 798 -20.75 -3.31 59.35
CA SER A 798 -21.40 -4.41 60.08
C SER A 798 -20.36 -5.36 60.66
N GLU A 799 -20.14 -5.34 61.98
CA GLU A 799 -19.20 -6.23 62.68
C GLU A 799 -19.65 -7.71 62.73
N HIS A 800 -20.75 -8.07 62.07
CA HIS A 800 -21.41 -9.39 62.26
C HIS A 800 -21.68 -10.19 60.98
N VAL A 801 -21.18 -9.79 59.81
CA VAL A 801 -21.34 -10.61 58.57
C VAL A 801 -20.20 -11.62 58.44
N SER A 802 -20.54 -12.91 58.38
CA SER A 802 -19.54 -13.96 58.19
C SER A 802 -18.88 -13.85 56.81
N ARG A 803 -17.61 -14.27 56.73
CA ARG A 803 -16.84 -14.27 55.47
C ARG A 803 -17.48 -15.16 54.40
N GLU A 804 -18.26 -16.15 54.80
CA GLU A 804 -19.03 -17.03 53.90
C GLU A 804 -20.20 -16.28 53.24
N ILE A 805 -20.92 -15.44 53.98
CA ILE A 805 -22.03 -14.63 53.45
C ILE A 805 -21.51 -13.58 52.46
N LEU A 806 -20.42 -12.88 52.79
CA LEU A 806 -19.77 -11.92 51.88
C LEU A 806 -19.32 -12.58 50.57
N ASN A 807 -18.76 -13.78 50.68
CA ASN A 807 -18.34 -14.58 49.53
C ASN A 807 -19.51 -15.03 48.66
N SER A 808 -20.62 -15.44 49.28
CA SER A 808 -21.84 -15.81 48.56
C SER A 808 -22.49 -14.61 47.88
N PHE A 809 -22.52 -13.46 48.57
CA PHE A 809 -23.03 -12.21 48.03
C PHE A 809 -22.21 -11.72 46.83
N TYR A 810 -20.88 -11.82 46.87
CA TYR A 810 -20.03 -11.45 45.72
C TYR A 810 -20.38 -12.24 44.45
N CYS A 811 -20.49 -13.56 44.58
CA CYS A 811 -20.82 -14.42 43.45
C CYS A 811 -22.22 -14.09 42.89
N GLU A 812 -23.22 -13.95 43.75
CA GLU A 812 -24.58 -13.60 43.34
C GLU A 812 -24.64 -12.20 42.71
N PHE A 813 -23.88 -11.24 43.25
CA PHE A 813 -23.81 -9.89 42.72
C PHE A 813 -23.23 -9.87 41.31
N VAL A 814 -22.10 -10.52 41.06
CA VAL A 814 -21.49 -10.55 39.71
C VAL A 814 -22.42 -11.22 38.70
N LEU A 815 -23.12 -12.30 39.08
CA LEU A 815 -24.07 -12.99 38.21
C LEU A 815 -25.29 -12.11 37.87
N CYS A 816 -25.97 -11.58 38.88
CA CYS A 816 -27.14 -10.72 38.69
C CYS A 816 -26.77 -9.41 37.96
N PHE A 817 -25.60 -8.82 38.27
CA PHE A 817 -25.12 -7.60 37.62
C PHE A 817 -24.90 -7.79 36.13
N SER A 818 -24.33 -8.93 35.76
CA SER A 818 -24.09 -9.27 34.36
C SER A 818 -25.38 -9.48 33.58
N GLU A 819 -26.39 -10.10 34.20
CA GLU A 819 -27.72 -10.26 33.61
C GLU A 819 -28.42 -8.92 33.41
N VAL A 820 -28.43 -8.06 34.42
CA VAL A 820 -29.07 -6.74 34.36
C VAL A 820 -28.36 -5.84 33.33
N LEU A 821 -27.03 -5.85 33.28
CA LEU A 821 -26.25 -5.11 32.29
C LEU A 821 -26.57 -5.57 30.86
N LEU A 822 -26.72 -6.88 30.64
CA LEU A 822 -27.12 -7.44 29.35
C LEU A 822 -28.52 -6.99 28.92
N ARG A 823 -29.49 -7.00 29.84
CA ARG A 823 -30.85 -6.49 29.58
C ARG A 823 -30.84 -4.99 29.27
N PHE A 824 -30.05 -4.22 30.00
CA PHE A 824 -29.90 -2.78 29.79
C PHE A 824 -29.28 -2.47 28.42
N ILE A 825 -28.23 -3.19 28.03
CA ILE A 825 -27.63 -3.08 26.68
C ILE A 825 -28.66 -3.43 25.60
N ALA A 826 -29.44 -4.50 25.80
CA ALA A 826 -30.48 -4.89 24.85
C ALA A 826 -31.59 -3.84 24.71
N GLN A 827 -32.00 -3.19 25.81
CA GLN A 827 -32.95 -2.07 25.77
C GLN A 827 -32.39 -0.81 25.11
N SER A 828 -31.11 -0.49 25.39
CA SER A 828 -30.43 0.69 24.81
C SER A 828 -30.30 0.62 23.28
N VAL A 829 -30.21 -0.59 22.72
CA VAL A 829 -30.19 -0.85 21.27
C VAL A 829 -31.59 -0.76 20.64
N HIS A 830 -32.65 -0.91 21.44
CA HIS A 830 -34.04 -0.82 20.98
C HIS A 830 -34.57 0.63 20.85
N GLU A 831 -33.86 1.64 21.39
CA GLU A 831 -34.28 3.05 21.35
C GLU A 831 -33.81 3.82 20.09
N GLY A 832 -33.16 3.15 19.13
CA GLY A 832 -33.05 3.67 17.75
C GLY A 832 -34.44 3.82 17.13
N PRO A 833 -34.66 4.76 16.18
CA PRO A 833 -35.98 5.28 15.88
C PRO A 833 -36.97 4.16 15.59
N THR A 834 -37.92 4.00 16.51
CA THR A 834 -39.11 3.17 16.32
C THR A 834 -39.81 3.65 15.05
N THR A 835 -39.62 2.94 13.95
CA THR A 835 -40.41 3.15 12.75
C THR A 835 -41.85 2.83 13.10
N SER A 836 -42.64 3.88 13.27
CA SER A 836 -44.08 3.84 13.47
C SER A 836 -44.75 3.28 12.21
N LYS A 837 -44.82 1.96 12.09
CA LYS A 837 -45.84 1.26 11.32
C LYS A 837 -46.22 0.02 12.11
N SER A 838 -47.52 -0.14 12.36
CA SER A 838 -48.05 -1.36 12.97
C SER A 838 -47.56 -2.59 12.21
N PRO A 839 -47.32 -3.74 12.88
CA PRO A 839 -46.95 -4.98 12.21
C PRO A 839 -47.96 -5.27 11.10
N HIS A 840 -47.48 -5.53 9.88
CA HIS A 840 -48.36 -6.02 8.83
C HIS A 840 -48.70 -7.46 9.21
N GLU A 841 -49.92 -7.71 9.69
CA GLU A 841 -50.37 -9.07 10.00
C GLU A 841 -50.51 -9.82 8.67
N PHE A 842 -49.58 -10.75 8.37
CA PHE A 842 -49.66 -11.57 7.17
C PHE A 842 -50.90 -12.47 7.27
N ASP A 843 -51.78 -12.37 6.27
CA ASP A 843 -52.96 -13.22 6.21
C ASP A 843 -52.61 -14.69 5.90
N THR A 844 -53.62 -15.56 5.98
CA THR A 844 -53.45 -17.00 5.77
C THR A 844 -52.91 -17.32 4.36
N GLU A 845 -53.23 -16.54 3.33
CA GLU A 845 -52.74 -16.78 1.97
C GLU A 845 -51.26 -16.40 1.83
N ASP A 846 -50.83 -15.30 2.45
CA ASP A 846 -49.43 -14.90 2.47
C ASP A 846 -48.54 -15.87 3.24
N ARG A 847 -49.01 -16.37 4.39
CA ARG A 847 -48.31 -17.43 5.14
C ARG A 847 -48.15 -18.71 4.33
N GLN A 848 -49.18 -19.12 3.58
CA GLN A 848 -49.11 -20.26 2.65
C GLN A 848 -48.09 -20.07 1.53
N ILE A 849 -47.99 -18.86 0.98
CA ILE A 849 -47.04 -18.51 -0.07
C ILE A 849 -45.61 -18.48 0.47
N ILE A 850 -45.40 -17.92 1.66
CA ILE A 850 -44.11 -17.92 2.36
C ILE A 850 -43.67 -19.36 2.63
N HIS A 851 -44.56 -20.21 3.15
CA HIS A 851 -44.30 -21.63 3.38
C HIS A 851 -43.87 -22.36 2.09
N TYR A 852 -44.57 -22.12 0.97
CA TYR A 852 -44.23 -22.70 -0.34
C TYR A 852 -42.84 -22.27 -0.82
N ILE A 853 -42.50 -20.98 -0.72
CA ILE A 853 -41.21 -20.44 -1.19
C ILE A 853 -40.06 -20.89 -0.29
N ALA A 854 -40.29 -20.97 1.03
CA ALA A 854 -39.34 -21.50 2.00
C ALA A 854 -38.99 -22.96 1.67
N GLY A 855 -40.01 -23.80 1.45
CA GLY A 855 -39.84 -25.19 1.05
C GLY A 855 -39.10 -25.37 -0.27
N ALA A 856 -39.36 -24.51 -1.26
CA ALA A 856 -38.66 -24.52 -2.54
C ALA A 856 -37.19 -24.12 -2.41
N THR A 857 -36.91 -23.11 -1.60
CA THR A 857 -35.57 -22.62 -1.31
C THR A 857 -34.74 -23.72 -0.65
N LEU A 858 -35.26 -24.33 0.42
CA LEU A 858 -34.56 -25.40 1.15
C LEU A 858 -34.35 -26.64 0.30
N ARG A 859 -35.30 -26.99 -0.58
CA ARG A 859 -35.16 -28.12 -1.50
C ARG A 859 -33.96 -27.96 -2.45
N GLU A 860 -33.70 -26.76 -2.94
CA GLU A 860 -32.54 -26.51 -3.80
C GLU A 860 -31.22 -26.66 -3.04
N PHE A 861 -31.15 -26.21 -1.78
CA PHE A 861 -30.00 -26.47 -0.92
C PHE A 861 -29.84 -27.96 -0.62
N TYR A 862 -30.93 -28.69 -0.35
CA TYR A 862 -30.90 -30.13 -0.14
C TYR A 862 -30.41 -30.91 -1.37
N LYS A 863 -30.90 -30.59 -2.58
CA LYS A 863 -30.40 -31.18 -3.83
C LYS A 863 -28.92 -30.87 -4.06
N ARG A 864 -28.51 -29.63 -3.78
CA ARG A 864 -27.11 -29.22 -3.90
C ARG A 864 -26.23 -29.99 -2.94
N ALA A 865 -26.68 -30.17 -1.69
CA ALA A 865 -25.97 -30.95 -0.70
C ALA A 865 -25.83 -32.43 -1.11
N LYS A 866 -26.85 -33.03 -1.71
CA LYS A 866 -26.80 -34.40 -2.28
C LYS A 866 -25.75 -34.58 -3.39
N ARG A 867 -25.40 -33.52 -4.13
CA ARG A 867 -24.37 -33.58 -5.19
C ARG A 867 -22.95 -33.63 -4.63
N TYR A 868 -22.75 -33.32 -3.34
CA TYR A 868 -21.44 -33.28 -2.70
C TYR A 868 -21.40 -34.18 -1.45
N PRO A 869 -21.61 -35.50 -1.60
CA PRO A 869 -21.73 -36.43 -0.46
C PRO A 869 -20.43 -36.60 0.35
N THR A 870 -19.28 -36.26 -0.23
CA THR A 870 -17.96 -36.34 0.42
C THR A 870 -17.59 -35.10 1.23
N SER A 871 -18.36 -34.01 1.16
CA SER A 871 -18.11 -32.79 1.93
C SER A 871 -18.78 -32.88 3.29
N CYS A 872 -17.98 -32.77 4.36
CA CYS A 872 -18.50 -32.70 5.74
C CYS A 872 -19.47 -31.52 5.93
N VAL A 873 -19.18 -30.38 5.31
CA VAL A 873 -20.02 -29.17 5.33
C VAL A 873 -21.37 -29.41 4.66
N TRP A 874 -21.40 -29.93 3.43
CA TRP A 874 -22.67 -30.22 2.75
C TRP A 874 -23.45 -31.35 3.41
N LYS A 875 -22.77 -32.34 4.00
CA LYS A 875 -23.41 -33.36 4.82
C LYS A 875 -24.12 -32.75 6.02
N ALA A 876 -23.44 -31.88 6.77
CA ALA A 876 -24.02 -31.19 7.92
C ALA A 876 -25.21 -30.28 7.52
N VAL A 877 -25.10 -29.54 6.41
CA VAL A 877 -26.21 -28.72 5.87
C VAL A 877 -27.39 -29.59 5.46
N LYS A 878 -27.16 -30.73 4.79
CA LYS A 878 -28.21 -31.68 4.41
C LYS A 878 -28.92 -32.24 5.64
N ASP A 879 -28.16 -32.66 6.65
CA ASP A 879 -28.70 -33.24 7.87
C ASP A 879 -29.48 -32.17 8.67
N THR A 880 -28.97 -30.93 8.74
CA THR A 880 -29.68 -29.79 9.35
C THR A 880 -31.02 -29.51 8.66
N ILE A 881 -31.04 -29.49 7.32
CA ILE A 881 -32.30 -29.27 6.57
C ILE A 881 -33.33 -30.39 6.85
N VAL A 882 -32.89 -31.64 6.91
CA VAL A 882 -33.79 -32.79 7.11
C VAL A 882 -34.31 -32.87 8.54
N TYR A 883 -33.45 -32.68 9.53
CA TYR A 883 -33.78 -32.96 10.93
C TYR A 883 -34.26 -31.73 11.71
N ARG A 884 -33.97 -30.50 11.23
CA ARG A 884 -34.28 -29.27 11.97
C ARG A 884 -35.22 -28.32 11.24
N PHE A 885 -35.14 -28.28 9.90
CA PHE A 885 -35.95 -27.34 9.11
C PHE A 885 -37.23 -27.99 8.59
N ALA A 886 -37.21 -29.29 8.29
CA ALA A 886 -38.38 -30.02 7.81
C ALA A 886 -39.35 -30.39 8.95
N ALA A 887 -40.66 -30.36 8.67
CA ALA A 887 -41.68 -30.82 9.61
C ALA A 887 -41.57 -32.33 9.85
N SER A 888 -41.61 -32.74 11.12
CA SER A 888 -41.74 -34.15 11.50
C SER A 888 -43.16 -34.64 11.19
N CYS A 889 -43.30 -35.87 10.68
CA CYS A 889 -44.59 -36.42 10.27
C CYS A 889 -45.58 -36.68 11.42
N ASP A 890 -45.15 -36.56 12.69
CA ASP A 890 -45.88 -37.11 13.85
C ASP A 890 -46.32 -36.05 14.91
N VAL A 891 -46.43 -34.77 14.58
CA VAL A 891 -46.87 -33.72 15.54
C VAL A 891 -47.99 -32.87 14.94
N GLU A 892 -49.09 -32.70 15.69
CA GLU A 892 -50.13 -31.69 15.37
C GLU A 892 -49.47 -30.31 15.38
N SER A 893 -49.23 -29.76 14.19
CA SER A 893 -48.50 -28.50 13.99
C SER A 893 -49.45 -27.35 13.65
N SER A 894 -49.13 -26.15 14.13
CA SER A 894 -49.90 -24.94 13.81
C SER A 894 -49.85 -24.60 12.31
N SER A 895 -48.81 -25.06 11.61
CA SER A 895 -48.68 -24.95 10.15
C SER A 895 -49.39 -26.05 9.35
N ALA A 896 -50.18 -26.94 9.96
CA ALA A 896 -50.82 -28.07 9.27
C ALA A 896 -51.72 -27.63 8.10
N ALA A 897 -52.41 -26.50 8.23
CA ALA A 897 -53.22 -25.91 7.16
C ALA A 897 -52.34 -25.43 5.98
N ASP A 898 -51.20 -24.80 6.27
CA ASP A 898 -50.25 -24.29 5.26
C ASP A 898 -49.52 -25.43 4.54
N GLN A 899 -49.17 -26.48 5.28
CA GLN A 899 -48.62 -27.72 4.74
C GLN A 899 -49.61 -28.45 3.83
N SER A 900 -50.88 -28.53 4.23
CA SER A 900 -51.96 -29.13 3.43
C SER A 900 -52.17 -28.37 2.12
N TRP A 901 -52.25 -27.04 2.18
CA TRP A 901 -52.33 -26.20 0.98
C TRP A 901 -51.11 -26.40 0.07
N THR A 902 -49.90 -26.38 0.62
CA THR A 902 -48.66 -26.61 -0.13
C THR A 902 -48.66 -27.99 -0.80
N LYS A 903 -49.13 -29.04 -0.11
CA LYS A 903 -49.31 -30.40 -0.67
C LYS A 903 -50.22 -30.40 -1.90
N THR A 904 -51.32 -29.65 -1.87
CA THR A 904 -52.24 -29.57 -3.03
C THR A 904 -51.62 -28.91 -4.27
N LYS A 905 -50.65 -28.00 -4.08
CA LYS A 905 -50.00 -27.26 -5.18
C LYS A 905 -48.81 -27.99 -5.81
N ASP A 906 -48.07 -28.77 -5.03
CA ASP A 906 -46.78 -29.32 -5.47
C ASP A 906 -46.73 -30.87 -5.55
N ARG A 907 -47.79 -31.56 -5.15
CA ARG A 907 -47.89 -33.04 -5.22
C ARG A 907 -46.74 -33.78 -4.48
N GLY A 908 -46.17 -33.19 -3.43
CA GLY A 908 -45.19 -33.89 -2.59
C GLY A 908 -43.71 -33.71 -2.97
N ALA A 909 -43.35 -32.77 -3.86
CA ALA A 909 -41.97 -32.61 -4.31
C ALA A 909 -41.11 -31.66 -3.43
N LEU A 910 -41.73 -30.77 -2.65
CA LEU A 910 -41.11 -29.76 -1.79
C LEU A 910 -40.79 -30.27 -0.37
N ILE A 911 -39.91 -29.54 0.32
CA ILE A 911 -39.66 -29.71 1.75
C ILE A 911 -40.74 -28.92 2.50
N TYR A 912 -41.52 -29.58 3.36
CA TYR A 912 -42.49 -28.91 4.23
C TYR A 912 -41.75 -28.41 5.47
N VAL A 913 -41.84 -27.12 5.76
CA VAL A 913 -41.07 -26.51 6.85
C VAL A 913 -41.82 -26.64 8.18
N GLY A 914 -41.09 -26.86 9.27
CA GLY A 914 -41.66 -26.88 10.61
C GLY A 914 -42.01 -25.47 11.11
N ASP A 915 -42.77 -25.38 12.21
CA ASP A 915 -43.32 -24.12 12.74
C ASP A 915 -42.25 -23.05 13.00
N SER A 916 -41.16 -23.38 13.72
CA SER A 916 -40.06 -22.43 13.98
C SER A 916 -39.35 -21.95 12.70
N CYS A 917 -39.31 -22.80 11.68
CA CYS A 917 -38.72 -22.46 10.38
C CYS A 917 -39.66 -21.54 9.59
N LEU A 918 -40.97 -21.80 9.64
CA LEU A 918 -41.97 -20.93 9.04
C LEU A 918 -41.91 -19.53 9.66
N GLU A 919 -41.86 -19.42 10.99
CA GLU A 919 -41.78 -18.11 11.68
C GLU A 919 -40.51 -17.33 11.31
N PHE A 920 -39.36 -18.00 11.18
CA PHE A 920 -38.15 -17.36 10.66
C PHE A 920 -38.36 -16.78 9.24
N PHE A 921 -39.02 -17.51 8.34
CA PHE A 921 -39.28 -17.04 6.99
C PHE A 921 -40.36 -15.96 6.91
N VAL A 922 -41.31 -15.94 7.85
CA VAL A 922 -42.29 -14.85 8.01
C VAL A 922 -41.59 -13.56 8.45
N LEU A 923 -40.72 -13.62 9.46
CA LEU A 923 -39.89 -12.49 9.86
C LEU A 923 -38.96 -12.02 8.73
N LEU A 924 -38.37 -12.96 7.98
CA LEU A 924 -37.55 -12.63 6.82
C LEU A 924 -38.36 -11.91 5.74
N ALA A 925 -39.61 -12.33 5.49
CA ALA A 925 -40.51 -11.67 4.56
C ALA A 925 -40.85 -10.24 5.00
N GLU A 926 -41.13 -10.04 6.30
CA GLU A 926 -41.37 -8.71 6.87
C GLU A 926 -40.15 -7.79 6.70
N ILE A 927 -38.95 -8.29 6.99
CA ILE A 927 -37.71 -7.53 6.81
C ILE A 927 -37.48 -7.18 5.34
N ILE A 928 -37.82 -8.09 4.41
CA ILE A 928 -37.71 -7.85 2.97
C ILE A 928 -38.63 -6.70 2.53
N GLU A 929 -39.89 -6.70 2.97
CA GLU A 929 -40.84 -5.62 2.66
C GLU A 929 -40.40 -4.28 3.26
N ASN A 930 -39.87 -4.29 4.48
CA ASN A 930 -39.29 -3.13 5.15
C ASN A 930 -37.94 -2.66 4.58
N CYS A 931 -37.35 -3.42 3.65
CA CYS A 931 -36.13 -3.04 2.92
C CYS A 931 -36.41 -2.63 1.47
N GLU A 932 -37.67 -2.57 1.06
CA GLU A 932 -38.04 -2.13 -0.28
C GLU A 932 -37.84 -0.62 -0.41
N GLU A 933 -36.96 -0.21 -1.31
CA GLU A 933 -36.72 1.21 -1.62
C GLU A 933 -37.90 1.79 -2.43
N PRO A 934 -38.09 3.12 -2.48
CA PRO A 934 -39.18 3.76 -3.25
C PRO A 934 -39.21 3.36 -4.75
N THR A 935 -38.06 2.93 -5.28
CA THR A 935 -37.84 2.40 -6.63
C THR A 935 -38.34 0.97 -6.84
N GLY A 936 -38.77 0.27 -5.78
CA GLY A 936 -39.14 -1.15 -5.79
C GLY A 936 -37.93 -2.10 -5.84
N SER A 937 -36.72 -1.61 -5.56
CA SER A 937 -35.51 -2.43 -5.40
C SER A 937 -35.36 -2.93 -3.96
N ILE A 938 -34.94 -4.19 -3.83
CA ILE A 938 -34.61 -4.82 -2.54
C ILE A 938 -33.14 -5.24 -2.59
N SER A 939 -32.31 -4.63 -1.74
CA SER A 939 -30.90 -5.02 -1.60
C SER A 939 -30.77 -6.20 -0.64
N TYR A 940 -30.36 -7.36 -1.13
CA TYR A 940 -30.19 -8.56 -0.29
C TYR A 940 -29.13 -8.37 0.81
N MET A 941 -28.15 -7.48 0.60
CA MET A 941 -27.13 -7.19 1.63
C MET A 941 -27.75 -6.36 2.75
N LYS A 942 -28.59 -5.36 2.42
CA LYS A 942 -29.37 -4.63 3.44
C LYS A 942 -30.33 -5.55 4.18
N VAL A 943 -31.00 -6.47 3.47
CA VAL A 943 -31.87 -7.47 4.12
C VAL A 943 -31.06 -8.39 5.03
N TYR A 944 -29.93 -8.93 4.55
CA TYR A 944 -29.06 -9.80 5.35
C TYR A 944 -28.55 -9.07 6.60
N GLU A 945 -28.15 -7.81 6.46
CA GLU A 945 -27.74 -6.97 7.59
C GLU A 945 -28.89 -6.76 8.59
N LYS A 946 -30.10 -6.42 8.11
CA LYS A 946 -31.29 -6.31 8.99
C LYS A 946 -31.68 -7.63 9.65
N VAL A 947 -31.50 -8.77 8.98
CA VAL A 947 -31.72 -10.12 9.55
C VAL A 947 -30.71 -10.40 10.65
N CYS A 948 -29.43 -10.11 10.41
CA CYS A 948 -28.38 -10.24 11.43
C CYS A 948 -28.53 -9.24 12.58
N ASN A 949 -29.26 -8.13 12.38
CA ASN A 949 -29.56 -7.14 13.40
C ASN A 949 -30.94 -7.35 14.07
N SER A 950 -31.73 -8.33 13.62
CA SER A 950 -33.05 -8.65 14.19
C SER A 950 -32.91 -9.74 15.26
N MET A 951 -33.09 -9.36 16.52
CA MET A 951 -33.02 -10.29 17.66
C MET A 951 -33.95 -11.50 17.47
N ALA A 952 -35.20 -11.25 17.06
CA ALA A 952 -36.17 -12.31 16.78
C ALA A 952 -35.69 -13.26 15.68
N ALA A 953 -35.21 -12.75 14.55
CA ALA A 953 -34.71 -13.58 13.45
C ALA A 953 -33.48 -14.41 13.86
N THR A 954 -32.58 -13.83 14.67
CA THR A 954 -31.40 -14.53 15.18
C THR A 954 -31.78 -15.63 16.19
N ILE A 955 -32.78 -15.41 17.05
CA ILE A 955 -33.26 -16.43 18.00
C ILE A 955 -33.84 -17.64 17.26
N TYR A 956 -34.71 -17.43 16.27
CA TYR A 956 -35.23 -18.54 15.47
C TYR A 956 -34.13 -19.26 14.69
N TRP A 957 -33.17 -18.51 14.12
CA TRP A 957 -32.06 -19.10 13.36
C TRP A 957 -31.13 -19.94 14.24
N ASP A 958 -30.70 -19.41 15.39
CA ASP A 958 -29.84 -20.12 16.33
C ASP A 958 -30.58 -21.32 16.95
N GLY A 959 -31.88 -21.20 17.24
CA GLY A 959 -32.70 -22.31 17.70
C GLY A 959 -32.83 -23.45 16.66
N MET A 960 -32.91 -23.12 15.37
CA MET A 960 -32.96 -24.12 14.29
C MET A 960 -31.61 -24.79 14.03
N ILE A 961 -30.51 -24.05 14.11
CA ILE A 961 -29.18 -24.59 13.82
C ILE A 961 -28.60 -25.30 15.03
N SER A 962 -28.67 -24.70 16.22
CA SER A 962 -28.05 -25.19 17.45
C SER A 962 -26.59 -25.61 17.17
N ASP A 963 -26.16 -26.78 17.63
CA ASP A 963 -24.78 -27.28 17.44
C ASP A 963 -24.56 -27.98 16.08
N SER A 964 -25.53 -27.93 15.17
CA SER A 964 -25.54 -28.74 13.94
C SER A 964 -24.56 -28.22 12.87
N LEU A 965 -24.18 -26.94 12.92
CA LEU A 965 -23.25 -26.30 11.99
C LEU A 965 -22.22 -25.46 12.77
N THR A 966 -20.97 -25.43 12.29
CA THR A 966 -19.97 -24.48 12.78
C THR A 966 -20.36 -23.05 12.40
N GLU A 967 -19.92 -22.05 13.16
CA GLU A 967 -20.28 -20.63 12.98
C GLU A 967 -20.06 -20.13 11.55
N ASP A 968 -18.87 -20.38 10.99
CA ASP A 968 -18.53 -19.98 9.62
C ASP A 968 -19.49 -20.59 8.60
N VAL A 969 -19.89 -21.84 8.82
CA VAL A 969 -20.82 -22.56 7.93
C VAL A 969 -22.25 -22.07 8.14
N SER A 970 -22.67 -21.78 9.36
CA SER A 970 -23.98 -21.20 9.70
C SER A 970 -24.16 -19.85 9.04
N LEU A 971 -23.18 -18.94 9.15
CA LEU A 971 -23.24 -17.60 8.54
C LEU A 971 -23.24 -17.66 7.02
N LEU A 972 -22.42 -18.54 6.43
CA LEU A 972 -22.42 -18.76 4.98
C LEU A 972 -23.76 -19.34 4.51
N PHE A 973 -24.34 -20.26 5.28
CA PHE A 973 -25.64 -20.85 4.96
C PHE A 973 -26.77 -19.83 5.09
N LEU A 974 -26.81 -19.04 6.18
CA LEU A 974 -27.76 -17.96 6.39
C LEU A 974 -27.73 -16.95 5.24
N ARG A 975 -26.52 -16.49 4.89
CA ARG A 975 -26.32 -15.51 3.82
C ARG A 975 -26.79 -16.05 2.47
N ALA A 976 -26.51 -17.32 2.18
CA ALA A 976 -26.96 -17.97 0.96
C ALA A 976 -28.50 -18.16 0.93
N LEU A 977 -29.08 -18.52 2.07
CA LEU A 977 -30.51 -18.74 2.25
C LEU A 977 -31.30 -17.43 2.12
N VAL A 978 -30.89 -16.37 2.82
CA VAL A 978 -31.46 -15.02 2.69
C VAL A 978 -31.40 -14.54 1.25
N LYS A 979 -30.25 -14.66 0.59
CA LYS A 979 -30.11 -14.28 -0.82
C LYS A 979 -31.07 -15.03 -1.75
N SER A 980 -31.22 -16.34 -1.55
CA SER A 980 -32.10 -17.18 -2.37
C SER A 980 -33.58 -16.85 -2.14
N PHE A 981 -33.99 -16.67 -0.89
CA PHE A 981 -35.36 -16.34 -0.51
C PHE A 981 -35.73 -14.93 -1.00
N CYS A 982 -34.87 -13.92 -0.76
CA CYS A 982 -35.03 -12.55 -1.29
C CYS A 982 -35.25 -12.53 -2.80
N GLY A 983 -34.46 -13.32 -3.55
CA GLY A 983 -34.54 -13.36 -5.00
C GLY A 983 -35.86 -13.92 -5.54
N THR A 984 -36.57 -14.74 -4.75
CA THR A 984 -37.82 -15.39 -5.15
C THR A 984 -39.03 -14.62 -4.62
N TYR A 985 -39.03 -14.31 -3.32
CA TYR A 985 -40.11 -13.57 -2.66
C TYR A 985 -40.19 -12.10 -3.13
N GLY A 986 -39.05 -11.40 -3.22
CA GLY A 986 -39.00 -10.01 -3.68
C GLY A 986 -39.46 -9.79 -5.13
N LYS A 987 -39.27 -10.78 -6.02
CA LYS A 987 -39.85 -10.75 -7.37
C LYS A 987 -41.38 -10.89 -7.35
N GLY A 988 -41.91 -11.63 -6.39
CA GLY A 988 -43.35 -11.80 -6.17
C GLY A 988 -44.03 -10.49 -5.77
N ILE A 989 -43.48 -9.77 -4.79
CA ILE A 989 -43.96 -8.45 -4.33
C ILE A 989 -44.04 -7.46 -5.49
N ARG A 990 -42.95 -7.33 -6.25
CA ARG A 990 -42.88 -6.44 -7.42
C ARG A 990 -43.96 -6.75 -8.46
N THR A 991 -44.26 -8.02 -8.65
CA THR A 991 -45.29 -8.47 -9.60
C THR A 991 -46.71 -8.17 -9.10
N ARG A 992 -46.99 -8.37 -7.80
CA ARG A 992 -48.28 -8.00 -7.19
C ARG A 992 -48.53 -6.50 -7.27
N ARG A 993 -47.51 -5.67 -7.01
CA ARG A 993 -47.58 -4.20 -7.06
C ARG A 993 -47.83 -3.68 -8.48
N ILE A 994 -47.15 -4.24 -9.48
CA ILE A 994 -47.37 -3.91 -10.90
C ILE A 994 -48.81 -4.26 -11.33
N ASN A 995 -49.36 -5.38 -10.84
CA ASN A 995 -50.73 -5.77 -11.16
C ASN A 995 -51.78 -4.89 -10.48
N LYS A 996 -51.53 -4.46 -9.22
CA LYS A 996 -52.38 -3.51 -8.48
C LYS A 996 -52.39 -2.12 -9.11
N ILE A 997 -51.25 -1.63 -9.60
CA ILE A 997 -51.14 -0.35 -10.35
C ILE A 997 -51.83 -0.41 -11.71
N ARG A 998 -51.97 -1.60 -12.31
CA ARG A 998 -52.56 -1.79 -13.64
C ARG A 998 -54.06 -2.10 -13.63
N GLU A 999 -54.72 -2.02 -12.46
CA GLU A 999 -56.14 -2.39 -12.25
C GLU A 999 -56.53 -3.72 -12.90
N ARG A 1000 -55.58 -4.67 -12.96
CA ARG A 1000 -55.88 -6.00 -13.49
C ARG A 1000 -56.49 -6.82 -12.36
N PRO A 1001 -57.61 -7.53 -12.58
CA PRO A 1001 -58.18 -8.41 -11.57
C PRO A 1001 -57.10 -9.38 -11.11
N GLU A 1002 -57.05 -9.61 -9.79
CA GLU A 1002 -56.11 -10.51 -9.16
C GLU A 1002 -56.23 -11.89 -9.80
N ALA A 1003 -55.33 -12.15 -10.74
CA ALA A 1003 -55.14 -13.47 -11.28
C ALA A 1003 -54.43 -14.26 -10.18
N SER A 1004 -55.26 -14.86 -9.33
CA SER A 1004 -54.92 -15.85 -8.33
C SER A 1004 -54.05 -16.95 -8.94
N VAL A 1005 -53.49 -17.80 -8.07
CA VAL A 1005 -52.61 -18.95 -8.30
C VAL A 1005 -52.92 -19.77 -9.58
N ASN A 1006 -54.12 -19.70 -10.15
CA ASN A 1006 -54.51 -20.26 -11.43
C ASN A 1006 -53.78 -19.70 -12.68
N LEU A 1007 -53.30 -18.45 -12.71
CA LEU A 1007 -52.47 -17.99 -13.86
C LEU A 1007 -51.03 -18.53 -13.78
N ARG A 1008 -50.56 -18.82 -12.56
CA ARG A 1008 -49.30 -19.57 -12.36
C ARG A 1008 -49.47 -21.00 -12.88
N HIS A 1009 -50.61 -21.66 -12.68
CA HIS A 1009 -50.84 -22.98 -13.28
C HIS A 1009 -51.06 -22.98 -14.81
N SER A 1010 -51.61 -21.91 -15.41
CA SER A 1010 -51.79 -21.85 -16.87
C SER A 1010 -50.48 -21.61 -17.63
N LEU A 1011 -49.56 -20.82 -17.07
CA LEU A 1011 -48.21 -20.69 -17.61
C LEU A 1011 -47.37 -21.95 -17.32
N THR A 1012 -47.62 -22.62 -16.19
CA THR A 1012 -47.08 -23.97 -15.90
C THR A 1012 -47.76 -25.08 -16.72
N ARG A 1013 -48.75 -24.77 -17.57
CA ARG A 1013 -49.30 -25.67 -18.62
C ARG A 1013 -48.92 -25.28 -20.04
N ARG A 1014 -48.45 -24.04 -20.24
CA ARG A 1014 -47.67 -23.66 -21.43
C ARG A 1014 -46.21 -24.11 -21.36
N ALA A 1015 -45.71 -24.39 -20.15
CA ALA A 1015 -44.89 -25.57 -19.93
C ALA A 1015 -45.81 -26.81 -19.97
N LYS A 1016 -46.03 -27.45 -21.10
CA LYS A 1016 -45.37 -28.75 -21.29
C LYS A 1016 -43.87 -28.66 -21.11
#